data_AF-A0A5P8P0H3-F1
#
_entry.id   AF-A0A5P8P0H3-F1
#
_cell.length_a   1.000
_cell.length_b   1.000
_cell.length_c   1.000
_cell.angle_alpha   90.00
_cell.angle_beta   90.00
_cell.angle_gamma   90.00
#
_symmetry.space_group_name_H-M   'P 1'
#
loop_
_entity.id
_entity.type
_entity.pdbx_description
1 polymer ?
#
loop_
_entity_poly.entity_id
_entity_poly.type
_entity_poly.pdbx_seq_one_letter_code
_entity_poly.pdbx_strand_id
1 'polypeptide(L)'
;MLDFFIKLFKTFNSSQTPWQMSLSISLGMAMGLTPFIGWQSIVIVLFVLVINIHIGLFIVSSAFFAGIAYLLDPTFESLGYNILTNPNLQDLFTTAYNSSLMRMTYFNNTLVTGSSVVAFALLIPMYFVLNSLVYIYRDKIAGVLQKYTIFKFLGIEVSGKKDRFLRIWGFGVFAILGTLIGVFILVFLDPLAKIALEKSISKATDKNVQIDNVNLSLKEGALKIDNLNIFENGVSSFRSKNIGVDIDFNQLLFNRYHVNNLSVKGMEFKQSTDAKVQQKEIKKQKESSSPSLDFGSIDLPKPETLIANMGLSSTTNYENAEKEFNSIEKKYKDIVDKYFSKDELKSIKADVEKIKSNLKKIQKIKKLKPEHYDLISNALEDIEKLRKTIKQKRKVLKTLKNDFEKDKNILRKFSDELINGAKNDYENLSKNYRFDEQGGINVVGALFGNNIKGYLKTFLDYYEVAKPYLSSKEEPPAPPRGEGRWIKYKELNSLADIYVKNIDIDGIYETHKFLANIKNISSNQKLINKPVSLNIKSDGKLSKNIDFKIVKLQKADYNLNLNAKTLDYITIDADAKINYAKTQFSSKNLKNLKEFYIDIILSKEIYSPNIKVKSDLDKKLKDIFQKAIEEQVLKYKNRLKELIDSKMQEKLKKLGLKNSEIVKLGALLNGSLDDFSNTEQLLNSYEKELKSQAKNRLKEKATEKVGDLLKSFKF
;
A
#
# COMPACT_ATOMS: atom_id res chain seq x y z
N MET A 1 -53.72 17.08 -43.20
CA MET A 1 -53.43 15.83 -43.93
C MET A 1 -54.01 15.87 -45.34
N LEU A 2 -55.34 15.98 -45.53
CA LEU A 2 -55.98 16.00 -46.86
C LEU A 2 -55.45 17.13 -47.79
N ASP A 3 -55.35 18.36 -47.29
CA ASP A 3 -54.81 19.50 -48.05
C ASP A 3 -53.36 19.30 -48.50
N PHE A 4 -52.56 18.58 -47.73
CA PHE A 4 -51.19 18.24 -48.09
C PHE A 4 -51.18 17.29 -49.29
N PHE A 5 -52.00 16.23 -49.26
CA PHE A 5 -52.14 15.31 -50.40
C PHE A 5 -52.68 16.01 -51.64
N ILE A 6 -53.66 16.91 -51.51
CA ILE A 6 -54.20 17.69 -52.64
C ILE A 6 -53.11 18.60 -53.24
N LYS A 7 -52.31 19.29 -52.42
CA LYS A 7 -51.16 20.10 -52.89
C LYS A 7 -50.08 19.24 -53.54
N LEU A 8 -49.80 18.06 -52.99
CA LEU A 8 -48.84 17.10 -53.56
C LEU A 8 -49.31 16.61 -54.94
N PHE A 9 -50.58 16.21 -55.06
CA PHE A 9 -51.17 15.81 -56.35
C PHE A 9 -51.17 16.93 -57.39
N LYS A 10 -51.54 18.16 -56.99
CA LYS A 10 -51.42 19.33 -57.89
C LYS A 10 -49.98 19.59 -58.32
N THR A 11 -49.00 19.29 -57.48
CA THR A 11 -47.58 19.41 -57.81
C THR A 11 -47.15 18.41 -58.88
N PHE A 12 -47.58 17.13 -58.79
CA PHE A 12 -47.34 16.12 -59.84
C PHE A 12 -47.98 16.47 -61.19
N ASN A 13 -49.08 17.22 -61.12
CA ASN A 13 -49.85 17.70 -62.27
C ASN A 13 -49.41 19.09 -62.79
N SER A 14 -48.37 19.68 -62.18
CA SER A 14 -47.82 20.96 -62.62
C SER A 14 -47.03 20.86 -63.93
N SER A 15 -46.81 22.01 -64.57
CA SER A 15 -46.11 22.20 -65.85
C SER A 15 -44.65 21.73 -65.90
N GLN A 16 -44.10 21.14 -64.84
CA GLN A 16 -42.76 20.57 -64.89
C GLN A 16 -42.73 19.25 -65.65
N THR A 17 -41.61 18.93 -66.29
CA THR A 17 -41.39 17.69 -67.05
C THR A 17 -41.15 16.47 -66.14
N PRO A 18 -41.43 15.22 -66.60
CA PRO A 18 -41.29 14.02 -65.79
C PRO A 18 -39.91 13.84 -65.16
N TRP A 19 -38.84 14.13 -65.92
CA TRP A 19 -37.47 13.98 -65.43
C TRP A 19 -37.15 14.94 -64.29
N GLN A 20 -37.73 16.16 -64.27
CA GLN A 20 -37.50 17.13 -63.19
C GLN A 20 -38.10 16.65 -61.87
N MET A 21 -39.29 16.05 -61.93
CA MET A 21 -39.94 15.49 -60.74
C MET A 21 -39.21 14.25 -60.23
N SER A 22 -38.86 13.33 -61.13
CA SER A 22 -38.14 12.11 -60.76
C SER A 22 -36.76 12.40 -60.21
N LEU A 23 -36.03 13.37 -60.78
CA LEU A 23 -34.73 13.79 -60.28
C LEU A 23 -34.86 14.51 -58.93
N SER A 24 -35.88 15.35 -58.72
CA SER A 24 -36.19 15.94 -57.41
C SER A 24 -36.37 14.88 -56.33
N ILE A 25 -37.19 13.86 -56.58
CA ILE A 25 -37.46 12.80 -55.61
C ILE A 25 -36.21 11.95 -55.39
N SER A 26 -35.46 11.62 -56.44
CA SER A 26 -34.25 10.78 -56.34
C SER A 26 -33.11 11.48 -55.60
N LEU A 27 -32.89 12.77 -55.86
CA LEU A 27 -31.94 13.58 -55.08
C LEU A 27 -32.44 13.78 -53.65
N GLY A 28 -33.75 13.95 -53.45
CA GLY A 28 -34.35 14.04 -52.12
C GLY A 28 -34.19 12.74 -51.33
N MET A 29 -34.33 11.58 -51.97
CA MET A 29 -34.04 10.29 -51.38
C MET A 29 -32.57 10.19 -50.95
N ALA A 30 -31.63 10.52 -51.84
CA ALA A 30 -30.21 10.46 -51.47
C ALA A 30 -29.87 11.42 -50.31
N MET A 31 -30.46 12.61 -50.31
CA MET A 31 -30.31 13.59 -49.24
C MET A 31 -30.94 13.14 -47.92
N GLY A 32 -32.11 12.51 -47.97
CA GLY A 32 -32.81 12.02 -46.78
C GLY A 32 -32.19 10.76 -46.18
N LEU A 33 -31.65 9.86 -47.02
CA LEU A 33 -31.01 8.64 -46.57
C LEU A 33 -29.63 8.88 -45.94
N THR A 34 -28.92 9.91 -46.39
CA THR A 34 -27.58 10.23 -45.87
C THR A 34 -27.64 11.23 -44.71
N PRO A 35 -26.83 11.03 -43.64
CA PRO A 35 -26.69 12.05 -42.60
C PRO A 35 -26.27 13.40 -43.17
N PHE A 36 -26.82 14.49 -42.63
CA PHE A 36 -26.49 15.87 -43.01
C PHE A 36 -25.12 16.31 -42.44
N ILE A 37 -24.10 15.47 -42.58
CA ILE A 37 -22.79 15.63 -41.95
C ILE A 37 -21.74 15.28 -43.00
N GLY A 38 -21.22 16.30 -43.68
CA GLY A 38 -20.15 16.14 -44.66
C GLY A 38 -20.36 16.93 -45.96
N TRP A 39 -19.32 16.95 -46.78
CA TRP A 39 -19.31 17.69 -48.04
C TRP A 39 -20.31 17.16 -49.09
N GLN A 40 -20.68 15.88 -49.01
CA GLN A 40 -21.65 15.25 -49.92
C GLN A 40 -23.02 15.96 -49.90
N SER A 41 -23.51 16.37 -48.72
CA SER A 41 -24.80 17.06 -48.59
C SER A 41 -24.76 18.45 -49.22
N ILE A 42 -23.63 19.17 -49.08
CA ILE A 42 -23.42 20.49 -49.71
C ILE A 42 -23.43 20.36 -51.23
N VAL A 43 -22.78 19.33 -51.76
CA VAL A 43 -22.75 19.02 -53.20
C VAL A 43 -24.16 18.72 -53.73
N ILE A 44 -24.96 17.93 -52.99
CA ILE A 44 -26.36 17.66 -53.38
C ILE A 44 -27.18 18.95 -53.41
N VAL A 45 -27.07 19.80 -52.38
CA VAL A 45 -27.78 21.09 -52.34
C VAL A 45 -27.35 22.00 -53.50
N LEU A 46 -26.05 22.04 -53.82
CA LEU A 46 -25.56 22.78 -54.98
C LEU A 46 -26.19 22.28 -56.28
N PHE A 47 -26.25 20.95 -56.49
CA PHE A 47 -26.92 20.38 -57.66
C PHE A 47 -28.41 20.74 -57.70
N VAL A 48 -29.11 20.69 -56.57
CA VAL A 48 -30.54 21.03 -56.49
C VAL A 48 -30.80 22.50 -56.82
N LEU A 49 -29.89 23.40 -56.46
CA LEU A 49 -30.00 24.82 -56.79
C LEU A 49 -29.68 25.11 -58.27
N VAL A 50 -28.72 24.39 -58.85
CA VAL A 50 -28.23 24.62 -60.22
C VAL A 50 -29.09 23.91 -61.27
N ILE A 51 -29.59 22.71 -60.99
CA ILE A 51 -30.44 21.96 -61.91
C ILE A 51 -31.88 22.48 -61.81
N ASN A 52 -32.56 22.62 -62.95
CA ASN A 52 -33.93 23.10 -62.99
C ASN A 52 -34.93 22.02 -62.54
N ILE A 53 -35.00 21.74 -61.24
CA ILE A 53 -35.89 20.73 -60.63
C ILE A 53 -36.91 21.36 -59.65
N HIS A 54 -37.87 20.57 -59.17
CA HIS A 54 -38.89 21.00 -58.20
C HIS A 54 -38.33 20.94 -56.76
N ILE A 55 -37.87 22.08 -56.23
CA ILE A 55 -37.27 22.17 -54.88
C ILE A 55 -38.23 21.69 -53.78
N GLY A 56 -39.53 22.03 -53.87
CA GLY A 56 -40.51 21.56 -52.88
C GLY A 56 -40.66 20.04 -52.82
N LEU A 57 -40.44 19.36 -53.95
CA LEU A 57 -40.57 17.90 -54.04
C LEU A 57 -39.29 17.24 -53.52
N PHE A 58 -38.14 17.87 -53.76
CA PHE A 58 -36.87 17.50 -53.14
C PHE A 58 -36.95 17.60 -51.60
N ILE A 59 -37.45 18.71 -51.04
CA ILE A 59 -37.55 18.91 -49.58
C ILE A 59 -38.49 17.87 -48.95
N VAL A 60 -39.68 17.69 -49.52
CA VAL A 60 -40.67 16.71 -49.01
C VAL A 60 -40.12 15.29 -49.08
N SER A 61 -39.48 14.93 -50.20
CA SER A 61 -38.86 13.61 -50.35
C SER A 61 -37.72 13.41 -49.37
N SER A 62 -36.88 14.43 -49.15
CA SER A 62 -35.79 14.38 -48.17
C SER A 62 -36.30 14.12 -46.76
N ALA A 63 -37.35 14.82 -46.33
CA ALA A 63 -37.95 14.61 -45.02
C ALA A 63 -38.56 13.20 -44.88
N PHE A 64 -39.24 12.72 -45.92
CA PHE A 64 -39.81 11.37 -45.95
C PHE A 64 -38.73 10.29 -45.84
N PHE A 65 -37.67 10.39 -46.65
CA PHE A 65 -36.58 9.43 -46.64
C PHE A 65 -35.68 9.54 -45.41
N ALA A 66 -35.59 10.70 -44.75
CA ALA A 66 -34.93 10.80 -43.44
C ALA A 66 -35.66 10.00 -42.35
N GLY A 67 -37.00 9.96 -42.38
CA GLY A 67 -37.77 9.08 -41.51
C GLY A 67 -37.51 7.59 -41.78
N ILE A 68 -37.39 7.21 -43.06
CA ILE A 68 -36.99 5.86 -43.47
C ILE A 68 -35.56 5.54 -43.04
N ALA A 69 -34.64 6.49 -43.20
CA ALA A 69 -33.23 6.35 -42.84
C ALA A 69 -33.11 5.99 -41.36
N TYR A 70 -33.79 6.72 -40.48
CA TYR A 70 -33.80 6.45 -39.06
C TYR A 70 -34.25 5.01 -38.73
N LEU A 71 -35.22 4.45 -39.47
CA LEU A 71 -35.64 3.05 -39.32
C LEU A 71 -34.59 2.06 -39.81
N LEU A 72 -33.86 2.42 -40.86
CA LEU A 72 -32.82 1.59 -41.48
C LEU A 72 -31.42 1.82 -40.90
N ASP A 73 -31.24 2.73 -39.94
CA ASP A 73 -29.95 3.04 -39.30
C ASP A 73 -29.16 1.78 -38.90
N PRO A 74 -29.74 0.75 -38.24
CA PRO A 74 -28.98 -0.45 -37.88
C PRO A 74 -28.44 -1.21 -39.10
N THR A 75 -29.21 -1.24 -40.20
CA THR A 75 -28.83 -1.89 -41.44
C THR A 75 -27.73 -1.10 -42.15
N PHE A 76 -27.84 0.23 -42.19
CA PHE A 76 -26.80 1.10 -42.75
C PHE A 76 -25.50 1.01 -41.95
N GLU A 77 -25.58 1.03 -40.62
CA GLU A 77 -24.43 0.85 -39.74
C GLU A 77 -23.73 -0.48 -40.01
N SER A 78 -24.48 -1.59 -40.05
CA SER A 78 -23.94 -2.93 -40.29
C SER A 78 -23.31 -3.06 -41.68
N LEU A 79 -23.98 -2.54 -42.72
CA LEU A 79 -23.44 -2.54 -44.08
C LEU A 79 -22.14 -1.72 -44.15
N GLY A 80 -22.12 -0.52 -43.56
CA GLY A 80 -20.94 0.32 -43.53
C GLY A 80 -19.80 -0.29 -42.74
N TYR A 81 -20.08 -0.99 -41.63
CA TYR A 81 -19.07 -1.75 -40.90
C TYR A 81 -18.45 -2.85 -41.78
N ASN A 82 -19.27 -3.65 -42.46
CA ASN A 82 -18.78 -4.71 -43.34
C ASN A 82 -17.94 -4.16 -44.50
N ILE A 83 -18.30 -3.00 -45.04
CA ILE A 83 -17.53 -2.33 -46.09
C ILE A 83 -16.20 -1.83 -45.54
N LEU A 84 -16.22 -1.03 -44.46
CA LEU A 84 -15.04 -0.36 -43.90
C LEU A 84 -14.04 -1.33 -43.25
N THR A 85 -14.50 -2.50 -42.82
CA THR A 85 -13.63 -3.54 -42.23
C THR A 85 -13.21 -4.63 -43.21
N ASN A 86 -13.61 -4.54 -44.48
CA ASN A 86 -13.24 -5.53 -45.49
C ASN A 86 -11.72 -5.50 -45.75
N PRO A 87 -11.00 -6.62 -45.52
CA PRO A 87 -9.55 -6.69 -45.72
C PRO A 87 -9.08 -6.27 -47.12
N ASN A 88 -9.87 -6.58 -48.16
CA ASN A 88 -9.50 -6.27 -49.55
C ASN A 88 -9.60 -4.79 -49.89
N LEU A 89 -10.36 -4.01 -49.11
CA LEU A 89 -10.54 -2.57 -49.32
C LEU A 89 -9.70 -1.73 -48.34
N GLN A 90 -8.93 -2.37 -47.47
CA GLN A 90 -8.21 -1.71 -46.40
C GLN A 90 -7.20 -0.67 -46.92
N ASP A 91 -6.49 -0.96 -48.01
CA ASP A 91 -5.53 -0.03 -48.62
C ASP A 91 -6.22 1.18 -49.27
N LEU A 92 -7.38 0.96 -49.91
CA LEU A 92 -8.19 2.03 -50.47
C LEU A 92 -8.67 2.99 -49.39
N PHE A 93 -9.24 2.44 -48.30
CA PHE A 93 -9.71 3.27 -47.19
C PHE A 93 -8.57 3.89 -46.40
N THR A 94 -7.42 3.24 -46.30
CA THR A 94 -6.21 3.84 -45.72
C THR A 94 -5.76 5.04 -46.56
N THR A 95 -5.73 4.92 -47.88
CA THR A 95 -5.39 6.03 -48.78
C THR A 95 -6.40 7.17 -48.66
N ALA A 96 -7.69 6.86 -48.69
CA ALA A 96 -8.75 7.85 -48.49
C ALA A 96 -8.66 8.52 -47.12
N TYR A 97 -8.35 7.77 -46.05
CA TYR A 97 -8.25 8.31 -44.69
C TYR A 97 -7.12 9.33 -44.55
N ASN A 98 -6.07 9.21 -45.37
CA ASN A 98 -4.93 10.13 -45.39
C ASN A 98 -5.10 11.32 -46.37
N SER A 99 -6.25 11.42 -47.06
CA SER A 99 -6.60 12.57 -47.89
C SER A 99 -7.51 13.54 -47.12
N SER A 100 -7.15 14.83 -47.08
CA SER A 100 -7.95 15.86 -46.36
C SER A 100 -9.39 15.93 -46.88
N LEU A 101 -9.56 15.93 -48.20
CA LEU A 101 -10.88 16.04 -48.84
C LEU A 101 -11.76 14.82 -48.51
N MET A 102 -11.19 13.62 -48.53
CA MET A 102 -11.93 12.40 -48.20
C MET A 102 -12.27 12.34 -46.71
N ARG A 103 -11.39 12.80 -45.81
CA ARG A 103 -11.69 12.83 -44.36
C ARG A 103 -12.88 13.74 -44.04
N MET A 104 -13.10 14.82 -44.81
CA MET A 104 -14.23 15.74 -44.65
C MET A 104 -15.59 15.17 -45.11
N THR A 105 -15.62 14.05 -45.82
CA THR A 105 -16.87 13.35 -46.14
C THR A 105 -17.33 12.45 -45.00
N TYR A 106 -16.49 12.25 -43.97
CA TYR A 106 -16.72 11.35 -42.85
C TYR A 106 -17.00 9.90 -43.28
N PHE A 107 -16.41 9.46 -44.40
CA PHE A 107 -16.57 8.08 -44.90
C PHE A 107 -16.12 7.04 -43.86
N ASN A 108 -15.24 7.39 -42.93
CA ASN A 108 -14.79 6.46 -41.91
C ASN A 108 -15.82 6.24 -40.79
N ASN A 109 -16.98 6.88 -40.83
CA ASN A 109 -18.14 6.53 -40.02
C ASN A 109 -18.98 5.43 -40.71
N THR A 110 -19.32 4.37 -39.98
CA THR A 110 -20.07 3.22 -40.54
C THR A 110 -21.47 3.60 -41.02
N LEU A 111 -22.20 4.42 -40.26
CA LEU A 111 -23.54 4.86 -40.65
C LEU A 111 -23.49 5.75 -41.91
N VAL A 112 -22.55 6.70 -41.98
CA VAL A 112 -22.36 7.57 -43.14
C VAL A 112 -22.01 6.76 -44.38
N THR A 113 -21.05 5.83 -44.30
CA THR A 113 -20.67 5.01 -45.45
C THR A 113 -21.79 4.08 -45.89
N GLY A 114 -22.42 3.37 -44.96
CA GLY A 114 -23.46 2.42 -45.33
C GLY A 114 -24.68 3.09 -45.95
N SER A 115 -25.14 4.20 -45.36
CA SER A 115 -26.24 4.99 -45.92
C SER A 115 -25.88 5.63 -47.26
N SER A 116 -24.66 6.17 -47.42
CA SER A 116 -24.21 6.77 -48.68
C SER A 116 -24.14 5.75 -49.81
N VAL A 117 -23.62 4.55 -49.54
CA VAL A 117 -23.56 3.47 -50.52
C VAL A 117 -24.97 3.08 -50.97
N VAL A 118 -25.92 2.91 -50.04
CA VAL A 118 -27.31 2.60 -50.39
C VAL A 118 -27.97 3.74 -51.16
N ALA A 119 -27.80 4.98 -50.69
CA ALA A 119 -28.35 6.17 -51.33
C ALA A 119 -27.90 6.32 -52.78
N PHE A 120 -26.59 6.21 -53.04
CA PHE A 120 -26.03 6.35 -54.38
C PHE A 120 -26.33 5.14 -55.27
N ALA A 121 -26.36 3.92 -54.71
CA ALA A 121 -26.77 2.72 -55.45
C ALA A 121 -28.23 2.81 -55.89
N LEU A 122 -29.12 3.38 -55.07
CA LEU A 122 -30.54 3.53 -55.39
C LEU A 122 -30.86 4.77 -56.22
N LEU A 123 -30.01 5.81 -56.24
CA LEU A 123 -30.29 7.08 -56.91
C LEU A 123 -30.62 6.91 -58.40
N ILE A 124 -29.83 6.13 -59.13
CA ILE A 124 -30.00 5.92 -60.57
C ILE A 124 -31.23 5.03 -60.87
N PRO A 125 -31.39 3.84 -60.25
CA PRO A 125 -32.59 3.02 -60.43
C PRO A 125 -33.87 3.76 -60.07
N MET A 126 -33.87 4.50 -58.95
CA MET A 126 -35.03 5.26 -58.50
C MET A 126 -35.43 6.32 -59.52
N TYR A 127 -34.46 7.03 -60.11
CA TYR A 127 -34.75 8.00 -61.17
C TYR A 127 -35.47 7.36 -62.36
N PHE A 128 -34.97 6.23 -62.87
CA PHE A 128 -35.58 5.57 -64.03
C PHE A 128 -36.97 5.03 -63.71
N VAL A 129 -37.14 4.35 -62.57
CA VAL A 129 -38.43 3.82 -62.13
C VAL A 129 -39.44 4.95 -61.96
N LEU A 130 -39.09 6.01 -61.24
CA LEU A 130 -39.98 7.16 -61.06
C LEU A 130 -40.27 7.86 -62.38
N ASN A 131 -39.29 8.03 -63.27
CA ASN A 131 -39.49 8.67 -64.57
C ASN A 131 -40.46 7.87 -65.44
N SER A 132 -40.32 6.54 -65.47
CA SER A 132 -41.28 5.65 -66.13
C SER A 132 -42.67 5.72 -65.50
N LEU A 133 -42.78 5.72 -64.17
CA LEU A 133 -44.06 5.81 -63.46
C LEU A 133 -44.75 7.15 -63.72
N VAL A 134 -44.02 8.26 -63.65
CA VAL A 134 -44.55 9.61 -63.92
C VAL A 134 -44.97 9.73 -65.38
N TYR A 135 -44.22 9.15 -66.32
CA TYR A 135 -44.59 9.12 -67.74
C TYR A 135 -45.90 8.34 -67.96
N ILE A 136 -45.99 7.12 -67.44
CA ILE A 136 -47.21 6.28 -67.53
C ILE A 136 -48.40 6.98 -66.88
N TYR A 137 -48.20 7.58 -65.71
CA TYR A 137 -49.24 8.34 -65.02
C TYR A 137 -49.76 9.49 -65.89
N ARG A 138 -48.88 10.29 -66.49
CA ARG A 138 -49.26 11.46 -67.29
C ARG A 138 -49.89 11.10 -68.63
N ASP A 139 -49.39 10.04 -69.27
CA ASP A 139 -49.87 9.60 -70.58
C ASP A 139 -51.21 8.87 -70.47
N LYS A 140 -51.29 7.87 -69.58
CA LYS A 140 -52.44 6.95 -69.53
C LYS A 140 -53.46 7.29 -68.46
N ILE A 141 -53.01 7.67 -67.27
CA ILE A 141 -53.90 7.80 -66.09
C ILE A 141 -54.49 9.21 -66.03
N ALA A 142 -53.66 10.24 -66.21
CA ALA A 142 -54.07 11.64 -66.15
C ALA A 142 -55.10 11.97 -67.25
N GLY A 143 -54.91 11.44 -68.47
CA GLY A 143 -55.88 11.57 -69.56
C GLY A 143 -57.24 10.91 -69.28
N VAL A 144 -57.27 9.83 -68.49
CA VAL A 144 -58.52 9.16 -68.05
C VAL A 144 -59.17 9.92 -66.90
N LEU A 145 -58.39 10.39 -65.93
CA LEU A 145 -58.90 11.16 -64.78
C LEU A 145 -59.55 12.48 -65.20
N GLN A 146 -59.07 13.13 -66.27
CA GLN A 146 -59.71 14.34 -66.82
C GLN A 146 -61.13 14.11 -67.37
N LYS A 147 -61.49 12.87 -67.74
CA LYS A 147 -62.83 12.56 -68.28
C LYS A 147 -63.92 12.60 -67.22
N TYR A 148 -63.57 12.50 -65.93
CA TYR A 148 -64.53 12.46 -64.83
C TYR A 148 -64.56 13.79 -64.08
N THR A 149 -65.76 14.40 -63.99
CA THR A 149 -65.98 15.75 -63.42
C THR A 149 -65.47 15.90 -61.98
N ILE A 150 -65.55 14.82 -61.18
CA ILE A 150 -65.09 14.78 -59.79
C ILE A 150 -63.57 14.99 -59.69
N PHE A 151 -62.78 14.65 -60.71
CA PHE A 151 -61.32 14.75 -60.68
C PHE A 151 -60.76 15.98 -61.40
N LYS A 152 -61.62 16.82 -61.98
CA LYS A 152 -61.22 18.02 -62.71
C LYS A 152 -60.50 19.06 -61.83
N PHE A 153 -60.77 19.07 -60.52
CA PHE A 153 -60.09 19.95 -59.55
C PHE A 153 -58.60 19.63 -59.37
N LEU A 154 -58.14 18.44 -59.81
CA LEU A 154 -56.73 18.02 -59.74
C LEU A 154 -55.86 18.64 -60.84
N GLY A 155 -56.47 19.32 -61.83
CA GLY A 155 -55.82 20.23 -62.79
C GLY A 155 -54.50 19.73 -63.37
N ILE A 156 -54.55 18.92 -64.43
CA ILE A 156 -53.35 18.45 -65.15
C ILE A 156 -53.01 19.45 -66.26
N GLU A 157 -51.91 20.19 -66.09
CA GLU A 157 -51.33 21.05 -67.12
C GLU A 157 -50.17 20.31 -67.79
N VAL A 158 -50.35 19.88 -69.04
CA VAL A 158 -49.27 19.29 -69.84
C VAL A 158 -48.44 20.43 -70.42
N SER A 159 -47.25 20.65 -69.88
CA SER A 159 -46.32 21.64 -70.44
C SER A 159 -45.71 21.16 -71.75
N GLY A 160 -45.93 21.94 -72.81
CA GLY A 160 -45.30 21.74 -74.13
C GLY A 160 -43.97 22.47 -74.31
N LYS A 161 -43.42 23.13 -73.28
CA LYS A 161 -42.15 23.88 -73.38
C LYS A 161 -40.97 23.02 -72.94
N LYS A 162 -39.93 22.97 -73.78
CA LYS A 162 -38.65 22.33 -73.46
C LYS A 162 -37.89 23.21 -72.44
N ASP A 163 -37.99 22.85 -71.17
CA ASP A 163 -37.27 23.54 -70.10
C ASP A 163 -35.75 23.37 -70.24
N ARG A 164 -35.00 24.42 -69.89
CA ARG A 164 -33.53 24.36 -69.79
C ARG A 164 -33.15 23.44 -68.63
N PHE A 165 -32.12 22.62 -68.84
CA PHE A 165 -31.61 21.69 -67.83
C PHE A 165 -31.01 22.43 -66.62
N LEU A 166 -30.27 23.53 -66.85
CA LEU A 166 -29.65 24.35 -65.81
C LEU A 166 -30.46 25.63 -65.55
N ARG A 167 -30.63 25.96 -64.26
CA ARG A 167 -31.17 27.23 -63.78
C ARG A 167 -30.00 28.12 -63.37
N ILE A 168 -29.52 28.97 -64.30
CA ILE A 168 -28.36 29.85 -64.06
C ILE A 168 -28.56 30.79 -62.86
N TRP A 169 -29.80 31.21 -62.58
CA TRP A 169 -30.14 31.98 -61.36
C TRP A 169 -29.84 31.22 -60.06
N GLY A 170 -29.80 29.90 -60.10
CA GLY A 170 -29.37 29.05 -58.98
C GLY A 170 -27.96 29.35 -58.49
N PHE A 171 -27.02 29.64 -59.42
CA PHE A 171 -25.68 30.12 -59.06
C PHE A 171 -25.73 31.49 -58.37
N GLY A 172 -26.60 32.39 -58.83
CA GLY A 172 -26.82 33.69 -58.20
C GLY A 172 -27.34 33.54 -56.76
N VAL A 173 -28.34 32.69 -56.55
CA VAL A 173 -28.88 32.39 -55.21
C VAL A 173 -27.81 31.76 -54.31
N PHE A 174 -27.05 30.79 -54.82
CA PHE A 174 -25.96 30.17 -54.08
C PHE A 174 -24.86 31.19 -53.71
N ALA A 175 -24.49 32.06 -54.63
CA ALA A 175 -23.51 33.12 -54.38
C ALA A 175 -24.00 34.15 -53.34
N ILE A 176 -25.28 34.54 -53.41
CA ILE A 176 -25.90 35.43 -52.41
C ILE A 176 -25.93 34.75 -51.04
N LEU A 177 -26.38 33.49 -50.95
CA LEU A 177 -26.38 32.74 -49.70
C LEU A 177 -24.96 32.58 -49.13
N GLY A 178 -23.99 32.23 -49.97
CA GLY A 178 -22.58 32.14 -49.57
C GLY A 178 -22.03 33.48 -49.07
N THR A 179 -22.40 34.58 -49.73
CA THR A 179 -22.03 35.94 -49.30
C THR A 179 -22.69 36.30 -47.97
N LEU A 180 -23.97 36.02 -47.79
CA LEU A 180 -24.70 36.25 -46.53
C LEU A 180 -24.09 35.44 -45.38
N ILE A 181 -23.77 34.16 -45.62
CA ILE A 181 -23.08 33.30 -44.64
C ILE A 181 -21.69 33.88 -44.33
N GLY A 182 -20.94 34.32 -45.35
CA GLY A 182 -19.64 34.96 -45.17
C GLY A 182 -19.72 36.22 -44.33
N VAL A 183 -20.68 37.11 -44.62
CA VAL A 183 -20.94 38.32 -43.83
C VAL A 183 -21.37 37.98 -42.41
N PHE A 184 -22.26 37.00 -42.25
CA PHE A 184 -22.68 36.53 -40.93
C PHE A 184 -21.49 36.03 -40.11
N ILE A 185 -20.63 35.20 -40.71
CA ILE A 185 -19.39 34.75 -40.06
C ILE A 185 -18.53 35.97 -39.72
N LEU A 186 -18.24 36.87 -40.65
CA LEU A 186 -17.40 38.05 -40.37
C LEU A 186 -17.93 38.95 -39.25
N VAL A 187 -19.25 39.08 -39.09
CA VAL A 187 -19.86 39.94 -38.07
C VAL A 187 -20.00 39.23 -36.71
N PHE A 188 -20.37 37.95 -36.72
CA PHE A 188 -20.75 37.23 -35.49
C PHE A 188 -19.69 36.25 -34.98
N LEU A 189 -18.62 35.98 -35.72
CA LEU A 189 -17.58 35.01 -35.32
C LEU A 189 -16.96 35.35 -33.96
N ASP A 190 -16.53 36.60 -33.78
CA ASP A 190 -15.87 37.06 -32.55
C ASP A 190 -16.83 37.04 -31.32
N PRO A 191 -18.04 37.63 -31.38
CA PRO A 191 -19.01 37.53 -30.29
C PRO A 191 -19.40 36.09 -29.93
N LEU A 192 -19.61 35.23 -30.94
CA LEU A 192 -19.95 33.83 -30.71
C LEU A 192 -18.78 33.06 -30.10
N ALA A 193 -17.55 33.32 -30.55
CA ALA A 193 -16.34 32.73 -29.97
C ALA A 193 -16.17 33.15 -28.51
N LYS A 194 -16.41 34.42 -28.17
CA LYS A 194 -16.41 34.91 -26.79
C LYS A 194 -17.40 34.15 -25.92
N ILE A 195 -18.67 34.08 -26.33
CA ILE A 195 -19.72 33.37 -25.57
C ILE A 195 -19.36 31.88 -25.40
N ALA A 196 -18.85 31.25 -26.45
CA ALA A 196 -18.45 29.84 -26.42
C ALA A 196 -17.29 29.60 -25.46
N LEU A 197 -16.27 30.46 -25.46
CA LEU A 197 -15.11 30.37 -24.57
C LEU A 197 -15.50 30.63 -23.12
N GLU A 198 -16.24 31.69 -22.82
CA GLU A 198 -16.71 31.97 -21.45
C GLU A 198 -17.50 30.79 -20.88
N LYS A 199 -18.45 30.23 -21.64
CA LYS A 199 -19.23 29.06 -21.20
C LYS A 199 -18.36 27.81 -21.03
N SER A 200 -17.46 27.54 -21.97
CA SER A 200 -16.64 26.32 -21.96
C SER A 200 -15.64 26.35 -20.80
N ILE A 201 -14.98 27.49 -20.57
CA ILE A 201 -14.02 27.66 -19.47
C ILE A 201 -14.77 27.71 -18.14
N SER A 202 -15.95 28.34 -18.07
CA SER A 202 -16.76 28.33 -16.83
C SER A 202 -17.18 26.91 -16.46
N LYS A 203 -17.62 26.11 -17.42
CA LYS A 203 -17.96 24.70 -17.21
C LYS A 203 -16.75 23.84 -16.84
N ALA A 204 -15.58 24.13 -17.41
CA ALA A 204 -14.37 23.38 -17.13
C ALA A 204 -13.75 23.71 -15.76
N THR A 205 -14.04 24.90 -15.21
CA THR A 205 -13.45 25.39 -13.96
C THR A 205 -14.43 25.46 -12.79
N ASP A 206 -15.72 25.20 -13.03
CA ASP A 206 -16.83 25.44 -12.09
C ASP A 206 -16.82 26.86 -11.49
N LYS A 207 -16.31 27.83 -12.26
CA LYS A 207 -16.11 29.22 -11.86
C LYS A 207 -16.70 30.16 -12.88
N ASN A 208 -17.02 31.38 -12.45
CA ASN A 208 -17.48 32.41 -13.37
C ASN A 208 -16.29 32.94 -14.17
N VAL A 209 -16.39 32.94 -15.50
CA VAL A 209 -15.35 33.43 -16.40
C VAL A 209 -15.87 34.65 -17.14
N GLN A 210 -15.03 35.69 -17.21
CA GLN A 210 -15.27 36.88 -18.00
C GLN A 210 -14.11 37.08 -18.97
N ILE A 211 -14.43 37.39 -20.22
CA ILE A 211 -13.48 37.74 -21.26
C ILE A 211 -13.87 39.13 -21.79
N ASP A 212 -12.92 40.04 -21.96
CA ASP A 212 -13.26 41.36 -22.50
C ASP A 212 -13.53 41.27 -24.01
N ASN A 213 -12.52 40.83 -24.77
CA ASN A 213 -12.63 40.68 -26.22
C ASN A 213 -12.02 39.36 -26.70
N VAL A 214 -12.57 38.85 -27.80
CA VAL A 214 -12.02 37.72 -28.55
C VAL A 214 -11.90 38.15 -30.01
N ASN A 215 -10.76 37.89 -30.63
CA ASN A 215 -10.52 38.14 -32.04
C ASN A 215 -10.02 36.86 -32.70
N LEU A 216 -10.78 36.36 -33.67
CA LEU A 216 -10.48 35.15 -34.40
C LEU A 216 -10.13 35.46 -35.87
N SER A 217 -8.86 35.24 -36.23
CA SER A 217 -8.35 35.42 -37.59
C SER A 217 -8.41 34.11 -38.36
N LEU A 218 -9.41 33.98 -39.24
CA LEU A 218 -9.56 32.82 -40.14
C LEU A 218 -8.41 32.68 -41.16
N LYS A 219 -7.75 33.79 -41.52
CA LYS A 219 -6.63 33.76 -42.48
C LYS A 219 -5.36 33.19 -41.84
N GLU A 220 -5.11 33.56 -40.58
CA GLU A 220 -3.89 33.21 -39.86
C GLU A 220 -4.05 31.97 -38.98
N GLY A 221 -5.28 31.53 -38.72
CA GLY A 221 -5.55 30.49 -37.73
C GLY A 221 -5.28 30.93 -36.31
N ALA A 222 -5.35 32.23 -36.06
CA ALA A 222 -5.03 32.81 -34.78
C ALA A 222 -6.29 33.17 -33.99
N LEU A 223 -6.33 32.79 -32.72
CA LEU A 223 -7.28 33.23 -31.71
C LEU A 223 -6.55 34.13 -30.73
N LYS A 224 -7.07 35.33 -30.49
CA LYS A 224 -6.60 36.25 -29.45
C LYS A 224 -7.72 36.50 -28.46
N ILE A 225 -7.41 36.42 -27.18
CA ILE A 225 -8.31 36.68 -26.06
C ILE A 225 -7.67 37.79 -25.24
N ASP A 226 -8.40 38.90 -25.10
CA ASP A 226 -7.98 40.03 -24.29
C ASP A 226 -8.69 39.98 -22.94
N ASN A 227 -7.91 40.12 -21.87
CA ASN A 227 -8.34 40.11 -20.48
C ASN A 227 -9.29 38.95 -20.14
N LEU A 228 -8.71 37.77 -19.90
CA LEU A 228 -9.43 36.66 -19.31
C LEU A 228 -9.37 36.77 -17.79
N ASN A 229 -10.52 36.70 -17.12
CA ASN A 229 -10.63 36.74 -15.66
C ASN A 229 -11.52 35.58 -15.16
N ILE A 230 -11.01 34.81 -14.20
CA ILE A 230 -11.72 33.69 -13.57
C ILE A 230 -11.99 34.04 -12.12
N PHE A 231 -13.26 34.07 -11.74
CA PHE A 231 -13.71 34.45 -10.40
C PHE A 231 -14.05 33.24 -9.53
N GLU A 232 -13.61 33.30 -8.28
CA GLU A 232 -13.95 32.36 -7.23
C GLU A 232 -14.58 33.12 -6.07
N ASN A 233 -15.83 32.81 -5.75
CA ASN A 233 -16.62 33.50 -4.71
C ASN A 233 -16.64 35.03 -4.87
N GLY A 234 -16.72 35.52 -6.11
CA GLY A 234 -16.74 36.96 -6.43
C GLY A 234 -15.36 37.64 -6.44
N VAL A 235 -14.28 36.91 -6.16
CA VAL A 235 -12.90 37.45 -6.18
C VAL A 235 -12.13 36.86 -7.37
N SER A 236 -11.35 37.69 -8.07
CA SER A 236 -10.47 37.20 -9.14
C SER A 236 -9.47 36.18 -8.60
N SER A 237 -9.57 34.94 -9.08
CA SER A 237 -8.69 33.82 -8.74
C SER A 237 -7.49 33.72 -9.69
N PHE A 238 -7.74 34.04 -10.96
CA PHE A 238 -6.77 34.05 -12.04
C PHE A 238 -7.14 35.13 -13.05
N ARG A 239 -6.14 35.86 -13.53
CA ARG A 239 -6.29 36.83 -14.61
C ARG A 239 -5.16 36.66 -15.62
N SER A 240 -5.45 36.87 -16.90
CA SER A 240 -4.46 36.96 -17.98
C SER A 240 -4.80 38.16 -18.85
N LYS A 241 -3.80 38.97 -19.23
CA LYS A 241 -4.02 40.17 -20.07
C LYS A 241 -4.24 39.82 -21.53
N ASN A 242 -3.41 38.92 -22.08
CA ASN A 242 -3.56 38.49 -23.46
C ASN A 242 -3.26 37.00 -23.58
N ILE A 243 -4.15 36.26 -24.23
CA ILE A 243 -3.92 34.88 -24.64
C ILE A 243 -3.95 34.85 -26.17
N GLY A 244 -2.90 34.31 -26.78
CA GLY A 244 -2.79 34.15 -28.22
C GLY A 244 -2.59 32.68 -28.56
N VAL A 245 -3.33 32.15 -29.52
CA VAL A 245 -3.21 30.76 -29.99
C VAL A 245 -3.18 30.78 -31.51
N ASP A 246 -2.10 30.29 -32.11
CA ASP A 246 -1.94 30.11 -33.55
C ASP A 246 -2.07 28.63 -33.88
N ILE A 247 -3.15 28.26 -34.57
CA ILE A 247 -3.54 26.87 -34.86
C ILE A 247 -3.27 26.55 -36.33
N ASP A 248 -2.64 25.40 -36.58
CA ASP A 248 -2.43 24.88 -37.93
C ASP A 248 -3.75 24.29 -38.46
N PHE A 249 -4.46 25.07 -39.28
CA PHE A 249 -5.71 24.64 -39.91
C PHE A 249 -5.58 23.39 -40.76
N ASN A 250 -4.43 23.16 -41.42
CA ASN A 250 -4.26 21.95 -42.22
C ASN A 250 -4.32 20.71 -41.34
N GLN A 251 -3.74 20.79 -40.14
CA GLN A 251 -3.76 19.69 -39.18
C GLN A 251 -5.14 19.53 -38.52
N LEU A 252 -5.88 20.63 -38.30
CA LEU A 252 -7.27 20.57 -37.82
C LEU A 252 -8.19 19.82 -38.79
N LEU A 253 -7.99 19.94 -40.10
CA LEU A 253 -8.73 19.15 -41.10
C LEU A 253 -8.47 17.64 -40.97
N PHE A 254 -7.31 17.27 -40.42
CA PHE A 254 -6.99 15.90 -40.05
C PHE A 254 -7.45 15.52 -38.64
N ASN A 255 -8.24 16.36 -37.95
CA ASN A 255 -8.62 16.20 -36.55
C ASN A 255 -7.40 16.14 -35.60
N ARG A 256 -6.36 16.89 -35.93
CA ARG A 256 -5.14 17.03 -35.13
C ARG A 256 -5.03 18.46 -34.63
N TYR A 257 -4.74 18.60 -33.34
CA TYR A 257 -4.67 19.90 -32.65
C TYR A 257 -3.23 20.37 -32.61
N HIS A 258 -2.76 20.92 -33.72
CA HIS A 258 -1.40 21.47 -33.83
C HIS A 258 -1.46 22.98 -33.63
N VAL A 259 -0.70 23.45 -32.65
CA VAL A 259 -0.58 24.87 -32.30
C VAL A 259 0.86 25.29 -32.57
N ASN A 260 1.04 26.25 -33.48
CA ASN A 260 2.35 26.80 -33.79
C ASN A 260 2.87 27.62 -32.61
N ASN A 261 2.06 28.55 -32.12
CA ASN A 261 2.41 29.44 -31.02
C ASN A 261 1.23 29.56 -30.05
N LEU A 262 1.47 29.30 -28.77
CA LEU A 262 0.58 29.61 -27.67
C LEU A 262 1.27 30.68 -26.82
N SER A 263 0.60 31.79 -26.53
CA SER A 263 1.14 32.81 -25.63
C SER A 263 0.13 33.17 -24.55
N VAL A 264 0.55 33.23 -23.30
CA VAL A 264 -0.27 33.68 -22.16
C VAL A 264 0.50 34.78 -21.45
N LYS A 265 0.06 36.02 -21.60
CA LYS A 265 0.77 37.21 -21.12
C LYS A 265 0.06 37.88 -19.96
N GLY A 266 0.83 38.39 -19.01
CA GLY A 266 0.33 39.11 -17.85
C GLY A 266 -0.55 38.23 -16.96
N MET A 267 -0.12 36.98 -16.70
CA MET A 267 -0.79 36.11 -15.72
C MET A 267 -0.68 36.70 -14.32
N GLU A 268 -1.79 36.77 -13.60
CA GLU A 268 -1.87 37.20 -12.21
C GLU A 268 -2.72 36.16 -11.46
N PHE A 269 -2.24 35.73 -10.30
CA PHE A 269 -2.94 34.78 -9.45
C PHE A 269 -3.37 35.47 -8.15
N LYS A 270 -4.48 35.02 -7.57
CA LYS A 270 -4.94 35.53 -6.28
C LYS A 270 -3.85 35.40 -5.21
N GLN A 271 -3.44 36.53 -4.65
CA GLN A 271 -2.65 36.56 -3.42
C GLN A 271 -3.53 36.07 -2.26
N SER A 272 -2.99 35.18 -1.45
CA SER A 272 -3.50 34.95 -0.10
C SER A 272 -3.29 36.25 0.68
N THR A 273 -4.28 37.13 0.69
CA THR A 273 -4.34 38.17 1.72
C THR A 273 -4.39 37.44 3.06
N ASP A 274 -3.51 37.85 3.98
CA ASP A 274 -3.57 37.51 5.40
C ASP A 274 -4.97 37.85 5.91
N ALA A 275 -5.87 36.88 5.79
CA ALA A 275 -7.16 36.93 6.40
C ALA A 275 -6.90 36.82 7.90
N LYS A 276 -7.02 37.96 8.60
CA LYS A 276 -7.37 37.98 10.01
C LYS A 276 -8.41 36.91 10.24
N VAL A 277 -7.98 35.89 10.98
CA VAL A 277 -8.77 34.75 11.40
C VAL A 277 -9.94 35.28 12.23
N GLN A 278 -11.06 35.59 11.59
CA GLN A 278 -12.35 35.49 12.26
C GLN A 278 -12.67 34.01 12.32
N GLN A 279 -12.38 33.42 13.48
CA GLN A 279 -12.89 32.13 13.89
C GLN A 279 -14.42 32.16 13.80
N LYS A 280 -14.96 31.65 12.69
CA LYS A 280 -16.14 30.81 12.81
C LYS A 280 -15.67 29.53 13.49
N GLU A 281 -16.24 29.23 14.65
CA GLU A 281 -16.08 27.95 15.32
C GLU A 281 -16.57 26.82 14.41
N ILE A 282 -15.66 26.36 13.56
CA ILE A 282 -15.63 24.98 13.13
C ILE A 282 -15.20 24.22 14.37
N LYS A 283 -16.11 23.42 14.92
CA LYS A 283 -15.78 22.39 15.91
C LYS A 283 -14.46 21.73 15.50
N LYS A 284 -13.47 21.79 16.39
CA LYS A 284 -12.16 21.12 16.25
C LYS A 284 -12.38 19.66 15.83
N GLN A 285 -12.38 19.41 14.54
CA GLN A 285 -11.88 18.16 14.01
C GLN A 285 -10.38 18.22 14.25
N LYS A 286 -9.92 17.37 15.17
CA LYS A 286 -8.50 17.12 15.40
C LYS A 286 -7.81 17.00 14.04
N GLU A 287 -6.70 17.71 13.91
CA GLU A 287 -5.69 17.44 12.89
C GLU A 287 -5.57 15.92 12.72
N SER A 288 -6.08 15.41 11.60
CA SER A 288 -5.62 14.13 11.11
C SER A 288 -4.19 14.40 10.70
N SER A 289 -3.28 14.09 11.62
CA SER A 289 -1.92 13.67 11.29
C SER A 289 -1.95 12.99 9.92
N SER A 290 -1.02 13.35 9.03
CA SER A 290 -0.62 12.45 7.93
C SER A 290 -0.79 11.02 8.42
N PRO A 291 -1.46 10.09 7.70
CA PRO A 291 -1.61 8.73 8.19
C PRO A 291 -0.20 8.14 8.26
N SER A 292 0.47 8.37 9.37
CA SER A 292 1.54 7.55 9.84
C SER A 292 0.89 6.19 9.91
N LEU A 293 1.33 5.28 9.04
CA LEU A 293 1.23 3.85 9.26
C LEU A 293 1.97 3.57 10.57
N ASP A 294 1.32 3.94 11.67
CA ASP A 294 1.66 3.57 13.02
C ASP A 294 0.86 2.30 13.25
N PHE A 295 1.55 1.16 13.22
CA PHE A 295 0.94 -0.15 13.35
C PHE A 295 0.36 -0.42 14.76
N GLY A 296 0.15 0.63 15.55
CA GLY A 296 -0.07 0.55 16.99
C GLY A 296 1.13 -0.07 17.70
N SER A 297 1.25 0.15 19.00
CA SER A 297 1.99 -0.79 19.81
C SER A 297 1.24 -2.11 19.77
N ILE A 298 1.90 -3.14 19.26
CA ILE A 298 1.44 -4.52 19.41
C ILE A 298 1.45 -4.82 20.91
N ASP A 299 0.30 -4.69 21.56
CA ASP A 299 0.16 -4.85 23.00
C ASP A 299 0.04 -6.35 23.32
N LEU A 300 1.20 -6.99 23.47
CA LEU A 300 1.28 -8.33 24.04
C LEU A 300 0.79 -8.30 25.51
N PRO A 301 0.10 -9.34 25.99
CA PRO A 301 -0.30 -9.43 27.40
C PRO A 301 0.93 -9.26 28.29
N LYS A 302 0.83 -8.46 29.35
CA LYS A 302 1.95 -8.16 30.23
C LYS A 302 2.53 -9.47 30.82
N PRO A 303 3.85 -9.76 30.68
CA PRO A 303 4.46 -11.00 31.19
C PRO A 303 4.13 -11.28 32.67
N GLU A 304 3.96 -10.22 33.44
CA GLU A 304 3.63 -10.26 34.86
C GLU A 304 2.27 -10.90 35.14
N THR A 305 1.30 -10.75 34.22
CA THR A 305 -0.06 -11.32 34.36
C THR A 305 -0.11 -12.82 34.06
N LEU A 306 0.78 -13.33 33.20
CA LEU A 306 0.87 -14.77 32.89
C LEU A 306 1.50 -15.54 34.04
N ILE A 307 2.54 -14.98 34.67
CA ILE A 307 3.22 -15.58 35.82
C ILE A 307 2.30 -15.64 37.05
N ALA A 308 1.35 -14.70 37.19
CA ALA A 308 0.44 -14.65 38.34
C ALA A 308 -0.69 -15.69 38.28
N ASN A 309 -1.12 -16.08 37.08
CA ASN A 309 -2.31 -16.92 36.88
C ASN A 309 -1.99 -18.40 36.63
N MET A 310 -0.73 -18.77 36.41
CA MET A 310 -0.32 -20.15 36.14
C MET A 310 0.49 -20.68 37.33
N GLY A 311 0.02 -21.77 37.94
CA GLY A 311 0.72 -22.45 39.03
C GLY A 311 2.07 -23.01 38.57
N LEU A 312 3.13 -22.22 38.72
CA LEU A 312 4.48 -22.58 38.27
C LEU A 312 5.05 -23.75 39.09
N SER A 313 5.61 -24.73 38.38
CA SER A 313 6.22 -25.92 39.01
C SER A 313 7.40 -25.52 39.90
N SER A 314 8.17 -24.50 39.49
CA SER A 314 9.24 -23.89 40.27
C SER A 314 8.77 -23.26 41.59
N THR A 315 7.51 -22.83 41.69
CA THR A 315 6.95 -22.30 42.94
C THR A 315 6.60 -23.42 43.91
N THR A 316 5.93 -24.47 43.43
CA THR A 316 5.66 -25.67 44.23
C THR A 316 6.95 -26.37 44.67
N ASN A 317 7.94 -26.48 43.79
CA ASN A 317 9.24 -27.07 44.12
C ASN A 317 10.00 -26.25 45.17
N TYR A 318 9.90 -24.91 45.12
CA TYR A 318 10.49 -24.04 46.14
C TYR A 318 9.84 -24.25 47.50
N GLU A 319 8.51 -24.32 47.58
CA GLU A 319 7.80 -24.53 48.85
C GLU A 319 8.16 -25.89 49.48
N ASN A 320 8.27 -26.93 48.66
CA ASN A 320 8.70 -28.25 49.10
C ASN A 320 10.16 -28.23 49.59
N ALA A 321 11.05 -27.60 48.83
CA ALA A 321 12.44 -27.41 49.24
C ALA A 321 12.53 -26.62 50.55
N GLU A 322 11.81 -25.51 50.68
CA GLU A 322 11.83 -24.68 51.89
C GLU A 322 11.37 -25.45 53.13
N LYS A 323 10.30 -26.24 53.03
CA LYS A 323 9.85 -27.12 54.11
C LYS A 323 10.94 -28.12 54.52
N GLU A 324 11.60 -28.74 53.55
CA GLU A 324 12.64 -29.74 53.81
C GLU A 324 13.91 -29.13 54.40
N PHE A 325 14.36 -27.98 53.88
CA PHE A 325 15.48 -27.21 54.43
C PHE A 325 15.22 -26.83 55.89
N ASN A 326 14.02 -26.34 56.22
CA ASN A 326 13.65 -26.01 57.60
C ASN A 326 13.60 -27.25 58.50
N SER A 327 13.09 -28.38 57.99
CA SER A 327 13.03 -29.65 58.72
C SER A 327 14.43 -30.16 59.07
N ILE A 328 15.35 -30.16 58.10
CA ILE A 328 16.73 -30.60 58.27
C ILE A 328 17.50 -29.65 59.19
N GLU A 329 17.35 -28.34 59.01
CA GLU A 329 17.96 -27.33 59.88
C GLU A 329 17.53 -27.54 61.34
N LYS A 330 16.21 -27.69 61.58
CA LYS A 330 15.66 -27.95 62.90
C LYS A 330 16.19 -29.25 63.49
N LYS A 331 16.18 -30.34 62.71
CA LYS A 331 16.72 -31.65 63.11
C LYS A 331 18.16 -31.52 63.62
N TYR A 332 19.04 -30.86 62.88
CA TYR A 332 20.45 -30.75 63.27
C TYR A 332 20.70 -29.72 64.37
N LYS A 333 19.87 -28.67 64.46
CA LYS A 333 19.90 -27.73 65.59
C LYS A 333 19.53 -28.44 66.90
N ASP A 334 18.44 -29.22 66.89
CA ASP A 334 18.00 -30.01 68.06
C ASP A 334 19.04 -31.08 68.45
N ILE A 335 19.68 -31.71 67.47
CA ILE A 335 20.80 -32.64 67.70
C ILE A 335 21.98 -31.91 68.35
N VAL A 336 22.34 -30.73 67.84
CA VAL A 336 23.47 -29.98 68.40
C VAL A 336 23.18 -29.57 69.83
N ASP A 337 21.99 -29.06 70.13
CA ASP A 337 21.59 -28.66 71.49
C ASP A 337 21.55 -29.86 72.45
N LYS A 338 21.08 -31.03 71.98
CA LYS A 338 20.97 -32.25 72.79
C LYS A 338 22.32 -32.90 73.12
N TYR A 339 23.26 -32.90 72.18
CA TYR A 339 24.55 -33.63 72.33
C TYR A 339 25.75 -32.72 72.65
N PHE A 340 25.61 -31.40 72.48
CA PHE A 340 26.67 -30.40 72.72
C PHE A 340 26.26 -29.29 73.69
N SER A 341 25.37 -29.59 74.64
CA SER A 341 25.11 -28.65 75.72
C SER A 341 26.44 -28.27 76.42
N LYS A 342 26.64 -26.97 76.67
CA LYS A 342 27.87 -26.44 77.26
C LYS A 342 28.25 -27.13 78.58
N ASP A 343 27.29 -27.74 79.26
CA ASP A 343 27.48 -28.36 80.55
C ASP A 343 27.99 -29.81 80.45
N GLU A 344 27.57 -30.58 79.44
CA GLU A 344 28.12 -31.92 79.19
C GLU A 344 29.59 -31.85 78.75
N LEU A 345 29.95 -30.93 77.83
CA LEU A 345 31.34 -30.76 77.41
C LEU A 345 32.25 -30.29 78.55
N LYS A 346 31.73 -29.48 79.49
CA LYS A 346 32.45 -29.12 80.71
C LYS A 346 32.66 -30.33 81.61
N SER A 347 31.66 -31.19 81.77
CA SER A 347 31.76 -32.40 82.60
C SER A 347 32.82 -33.37 82.08
N ILE A 348 32.85 -33.64 80.77
CA ILE A 348 33.85 -34.53 80.15
C ILE A 348 35.26 -33.95 80.28
N LYS A 349 35.42 -32.64 80.08
CA LYS A 349 36.71 -31.96 80.32
C LYS A 349 37.15 -32.04 81.78
N ALA A 350 36.21 -31.89 82.72
CA ALA A 350 36.49 -32.02 84.15
C ALA A 350 36.91 -33.45 84.52
N ASP A 351 36.27 -34.47 83.95
CA ASP A 351 36.62 -35.88 84.17
C ASP A 351 38.01 -36.21 83.61
N VAL A 352 38.36 -35.70 82.43
CA VAL A 352 39.70 -35.85 81.85
C VAL A 352 40.77 -35.19 82.73
N GLU A 353 40.51 -33.98 83.24
CA GLU A 353 41.44 -33.29 84.16
C GLU A 353 41.54 -34.00 85.52
N LYS A 354 40.44 -34.57 86.03
CA LYS A 354 40.44 -35.42 87.23
C LYS A 354 41.33 -36.65 87.04
N ILE A 355 41.17 -37.36 85.92
CA ILE A 355 41.99 -38.53 85.56
C ILE A 355 43.46 -38.14 85.45
N LYS A 356 43.77 -37.04 84.75
CA LYS A 356 45.14 -36.51 84.59
C LYS A 356 45.77 -36.12 85.94
N SER A 357 44.99 -35.52 86.84
CA SER A 357 45.42 -35.19 88.20
C SER A 357 45.75 -36.45 89.01
N ASN A 358 44.89 -37.47 88.95
CA ASN A 358 45.15 -38.76 89.59
C ASN A 358 46.38 -39.45 89.01
N LEU A 359 46.58 -39.38 87.69
CA LEU A 359 47.76 -39.92 87.01
C LEU A 359 49.06 -39.27 87.50
N LYS A 360 49.07 -37.94 87.65
CA LYS A 360 50.20 -37.20 88.24
C LYS A 360 50.47 -37.60 89.71
N LYS A 361 49.42 -37.87 90.49
CA LYS A 361 49.58 -38.36 91.88
C LYS A 361 50.21 -39.74 91.89
N ILE A 362 49.80 -40.64 90.99
CA ILE A 362 50.33 -42.00 90.85
C ILE A 362 51.81 -41.98 90.41
N GLN A 363 52.17 -41.11 89.46
CA GLN A 363 53.55 -40.93 89.00
C GLN A 363 54.52 -40.55 90.13
N LYS A 364 54.06 -39.79 91.13
CA LYS A 364 54.89 -39.35 92.28
C LYS A 364 55.11 -40.44 93.33
N ILE A 365 54.43 -41.59 93.21
CA ILE A 365 54.56 -42.69 94.17
C ILE A 365 55.92 -43.38 93.95
N LYS A 366 56.81 -43.26 94.93
CA LYS A 366 58.14 -43.90 94.91
C LYS A 366 58.07 -45.41 95.22
N LYS A 367 57.17 -45.84 96.12
CA LYS A 367 56.98 -47.26 96.52
C LYS A 367 55.49 -47.60 96.66
N LEU A 368 55.06 -48.70 96.05
CA LEU A 368 53.65 -49.11 96.02
C LEU A 368 53.23 -49.85 97.31
N LYS A 369 52.41 -49.19 98.13
CA LYS A 369 51.81 -49.71 99.38
C LYS A 369 50.31 -49.99 99.21
N PRO A 370 49.68 -50.84 100.07
CA PRO A 370 48.26 -51.18 99.98
C PRO A 370 47.31 -49.97 99.93
N GLU A 371 47.62 -48.90 100.66
CA GLU A 371 46.90 -47.61 100.65
C GLU A 371 46.82 -46.92 99.28
N HIS A 372 47.62 -47.32 98.30
CA HIS A 372 47.61 -46.76 96.94
C HIS A 372 46.80 -47.59 95.93
N TYR A 373 46.37 -48.81 96.29
CA TYR A 373 45.66 -49.70 95.37
C TYR A 373 44.29 -49.14 94.99
N ASP A 374 43.56 -48.58 95.95
CA ASP A 374 42.26 -47.94 95.71
C ASP A 374 42.38 -46.75 94.76
N LEU A 375 43.45 -45.96 94.89
CA LEU A 375 43.70 -44.80 94.04
C LEU A 375 43.94 -45.19 92.57
N ILE A 376 44.66 -46.29 92.32
CA ILE A 376 44.89 -46.83 90.97
C ILE A 376 43.62 -47.49 90.43
N SER A 377 42.92 -48.27 91.26
CA SER A 377 41.67 -48.93 90.88
C SER A 377 40.60 -47.92 90.49
N ASN A 378 40.40 -46.88 91.31
CA ASN A 378 39.45 -45.80 91.05
C ASN A 378 39.82 -45.02 89.77
N ALA A 379 41.11 -44.79 89.50
CA ALA A 379 41.54 -44.13 88.27
C ALA A 379 41.28 -44.99 87.02
N LEU A 380 41.49 -46.31 87.11
CA LEU A 380 41.15 -47.24 86.03
C LEU A 380 39.64 -47.35 85.81
N GLU A 381 38.85 -47.34 86.88
CA GLU A 381 37.39 -47.36 86.83
C GLU A 381 36.83 -46.04 86.24
N ASP A 382 37.38 -44.89 86.64
CA ASP A 382 37.03 -43.58 86.07
C ASP A 382 37.36 -43.52 84.57
N ILE A 383 38.52 -44.05 84.15
CA ILE A 383 38.89 -44.17 82.73
C ILE A 383 37.91 -45.08 81.97
N GLU A 384 37.55 -46.23 82.54
CA GLU A 384 36.63 -47.17 81.89
C GLU A 384 35.22 -46.59 81.74
N LYS A 385 34.69 -45.94 82.79
CA LYS A 385 33.40 -45.25 82.77
C LYS A 385 33.39 -44.16 81.71
N LEU A 386 34.38 -43.28 81.71
CA LEU A 386 34.46 -42.19 80.73
C LEU A 386 34.65 -42.72 79.30
N ARG A 387 35.45 -43.78 79.11
CA ARG A 387 35.62 -44.43 77.81
C ARG A 387 34.31 -45.02 77.29
N LYS A 388 33.52 -45.70 78.14
CA LYS A 388 32.19 -46.23 77.75
C LYS A 388 31.29 -45.09 77.27
N THR A 389 31.24 -43.99 78.01
CA THR A 389 30.48 -42.79 77.64
C THR A 389 30.95 -42.19 76.31
N ILE A 390 32.26 -42.00 76.12
CA ILE A 390 32.83 -41.46 74.88
C ILE A 390 32.57 -42.40 73.69
N LYS A 391 32.73 -43.72 73.86
CA LYS A 391 32.51 -44.71 72.81
C LYS A 391 31.05 -44.76 72.37
N GLN A 392 30.10 -44.63 73.31
CA GLN A 392 28.68 -44.52 73.01
C GLN A 392 28.36 -43.23 72.24
N LYS A 393 28.84 -42.06 72.71
CA LYS A 393 28.64 -40.78 72.02
C LYS A 393 29.26 -40.79 70.62
N ARG A 394 30.45 -41.37 70.44
CA ARG A 394 31.10 -41.53 69.13
C ARG A 394 30.28 -42.42 68.18
N LYS A 395 29.69 -43.51 68.67
CA LYS A 395 28.83 -44.38 67.85
C LYS A 395 27.63 -43.60 67.32
N VAL A 396 26.99 -42.80 68.17
CA VAL A 396 25.87 -41.94 67.77
C VAL A 396 26.30 -40.88 66.76
N LEU A 397 27.40 -40.17 67.02
CA LEU A 397 27.93 -39.14 66.11
C LEU A 397 28.37 -39.71 64.75
N LYS A 398 28.88 -40.95 64.70
CA LYS A 398 29.23 -41.62 63.44
C LYS A 398 27.99 -41.92 62.60
N THR A 399 26.89 -42.34 63.22
CA THR A 399 25.60 -42.53 62.52
C THR A 399 25.06 -41.18 62.03
N LEU A 400 25.06 -40.17 62.89
CA LEU A 400 24.60 -38.82 62.55
C LEU A 400 25.41 -38.18 61.42
N LYS A 401 26.71 -38.44 61.33
CA LYS A 401 27.56 -38.00 60.21
C LYS A 401 27.10 -38.61 58.88
N ASN A 402 26.79 -39.90 58.87
CA ASN A 402 26.30 -40.58 57.67
C ASN A 402 24.90 -40.06 57.28
N ASP A 403 24.04 -39.81 58.25
CA ASP A 403 22.71 -39.21 58.03
C ASP A 403 22.84 -37.78 57.49
N PHE A 404 23.81 -37.00 57.99
CA PHE A 404 24.08 -35.65 57.52
C PHE A 404 24.53 -35.62 56.05
N GLU A 405 25.39 -36.54 55.62
CA GLU A 405 25.79 -36.62 54.20
C GLU A 405 24.64 -37.07 53.30
N LYS A 406 23.73 -37.92 53.78
CA LYS A 406 22.50 -38.25 53.04
C LYS A 406 21.59 -37.03 52.91
N ASP A 407 21.34 -36.33 54.00
CA ASP A 407 20.49 -35.13 54.04
C ASP A 407 21.08 -34.03 53.15
N LYS A 408 22.40 -33.83 53.15
CA LYS A 408 23.10 -32.91 52.25
C LYS A 408 22.92 -33.25 50.77
N ASN A 409 22.89 -34.54 50.41
CA ASN A 409 22.61 -34.96 49.04
C ASN A 409 21.14 -34.75 48.66
N ILE A 410 20.20 -34.89 49.61
CA ILE A 410 18.79 -34.54 49.42
C ILE A 410 18.64 -33.04 49.15
N LEU A 411 19.29 -32.19 49.95
CA LEU A 411 19.29 -30.72 49.75
C LEU A 411 19.85 -30.30 48.37
N ARG A 412 20.89 -31.00 47.88
CA ARG A 412 21.43 -30.79 46.52
C ARG A 412 20.41 -31.16 45.45
N LYS A 413 19.74 -32.31 45.57
CA LYS A 413 18.69 -32.73 44.62
C LYS A 413 17.55 -31.72 44.55
N PHE A 414 17.08 -31.20 45.68
CA PHE A 414 16.06 -30.14 45.70
C PHE A 414 16.52 -28.85 45.01
N SER A 415 17.81 -28.51 45.12
CA SER A 415 18.39 -27.35 44.43
C SER A 415 18.43 -27.57 42.91
N ASP A 416 18.80 -28.78 42.47
CA ASP A 416 18.84 -29.15 41.05
C ASP A 416 17.43 -29.23 40.43
N GLU A 417 16.46 -29.79 41.16
CA GLU A 417 15.04 -29.85 40.76
C GLU A 417 14.39 -28.47 40.67
N LEU A 418 14.82 -27.53 41.51
CA LEU A 418 14.37 -26.14 41.47
C LEU A 418 14.91 -25.41 40.23
N ILE A 419 16.19 -25.60 39.89
CA ILE A 419 16.82 -25.03 38.69
C ILE A 419 16.20 -25.64 37.41
N ASN A 420 16.04 -26.97 37.38
CA ASN A 420 15.43 -27.66 36.25
C ASN A 420 13.94 -27.33 36.11
N GLY A 421 13.21 -27.17 37.22
CA GLY A 421 11.82 -26.74 37.24
C GLY A 421 11.61 -25.36 36.62
N ALA A 422 12.48 -24.40 36.94
CA ALA A 422 12.43 -23.07 36.32
C ALA A 422 12.73 -23.09 34.81
N LYS A 423 13.68 -23.92 34.39
CA LYS A 423 13.97 -24.14 32.97
C LYS A 423 12.77 -24.75 32.24
N ASN A 424 12.13 -25.76 32.83
CA ASN A 424 10.95 -26.41 32.27
C ASN A 424 9.73 -25.47 32.23
N ASP A 425 9.52 -24.65 33.27
CA ASP A 425 8.46 -23.63 33.29
C ASP A 425 8.69 -22.61 32.15
N TYR A 426 9.94 -22.16 31.94
CA TYR A 426 10.29 -21.29 30.81
C TYR A 426 10.07 -21.96 29.45
N GLU A 427 10.47 -23.23 29.29
CA GLU A 427 10.28 -23.97 28.03
C GLU A 427 8.80 -24.21 27.73
N ASN A 428 7.99 -24.58 28.72
CA ASN A 428 6.55 -24.77 28.59
C ASN A 428 5.82 -23.46 28.26
N LEU A 429 6.15 -22.38 28.97
CA LEU A 429 5.64 -21.04 28.66
C LEU A 429 6.15 -20.56 27.30
N SER A 430 7.39 -20.81 26.93
CA SER A 430 7.91 -20.41 25.62
C SER A 430 7.29 -21.21 24.48
N LYS A 431 6.85 -22.46 24.69
CA LYS A 431 6.25 -23.33 23.68
C LYS A 431 4.82 -22.91 23.34
N ASN A 432 4.02 -22.54 24.33
CA ASN A 432 2.61 -22.16 24.14
C ASN A 432 2.41 -20.80 23.46
N TYR A 433 3.49 -20.04 23.24
CA TYR A 433 3.50 -18.71 22.62
C TYR A 433 4.50 -18.62 21.44
N ARG A 434 4.78 -19.74 20.75
CA ARG A 434 5.55 -19.77 19.49
C ARG A 434 4.66 -19.45 18.30
N PHE A 435 5.26 -18.90 17.24
CA PHE A 435 4.65 -18.80 15.91
C PHE A 435 4.81 -20.12 15.15
N ASP A 436 4.08 -21.15 15.56
CA ASP A 436 3.87 -22.41 14.82
C ASP A 436 2.36 -22.68 14.68
N GLU A 437 1.95 -23.75 13.98
CA GLU A 437 0.53 -24.03 13.69
C GLU A 437 -0.37 -24.10 14.94
N GLN A 438 0.18 -24.47 16.11
CA GLN A 438 -0.59 -24.60 17.35
C GLN A 438 -0.45 -23.40 18.29
N GLY A 439 0.75 -22.83 18.46
CA GLY A 439 0.97 -21.63 19.27
C GLY A 439 0.52 -20.34 18.59
N GLY A 440 0.48 -20.32 17.25
CA GLY A 440 0.07 -19.19 16.43
C GLY A 440 -1.37 -18.75 16.70
N ILE A 441 -2.28 -19.67 17.01
CA ILE A 441 -3.70 -19.35 17.27
C ILE A 441 -3.87 -18.53 18.57
N ASN A 442 -3.13 -18.87 19.63
CA ASN A 442 -3.18 -18.14 20.91
C ASN A 442 -2.54 -16.74 20.81
N VAL A 443 -1.48 -16.64 20.01
CA VAL A 443 -0.79 -15.36 19.73
C VAL A 443 -1.65 -14.50 18.80
N VAL A 444 -2.28 -15.05 17.76
CA VAL A 444 -3.18 -14.34 16.84
C VAL A 444 -4.44 -13.85 17.59
N GLY A 445 -5.05 -14.65 18.47
CA GLY A 445 -6.19 -14.22 19.27
C GLY A 445 -5.87 -13.05 20.22
N ALA A 446 -4.66 -13.02 20.80
CA ALA A 446 -4.20 -11.95 21.68
C ALA A 446 -3.72 -10.69 20.93
N LEU A 447 -3.15 -10.85 19.73
CA LEU A 447 -2.60 -9.76 18.92
C LEU A 447 -3.67 -8.96 18.16
N PHE A 448 -4.80 -9.58 17.82
CA PHE A 448 -5.70 -9.04 16.79
C PHE A 448 -7.15 -8.76 17.23
N GLY A 449 -7.45 -8.75 18.54
CA GLY A 449 -8.79 -8.42 19.05
C GLY A 449 -9.37 -7.14 18.42
N ASN A 450 -10.70 -7.10 18.16
CA ASN A 450 -11.59 -6.03 17.63
C ASN A 450 -11.12 -5.08 16.48
N ASN A 451 -9.83 -4.92 16.20
CA ASN A 451 -9.27 -3.89 15.34
C ASN A 451 -9.10 -4.37 13.87
N ILE A 452 -9.15 -5.69 13.61
CA ILE A 452 -9.10 -6.29 12.26
C ILE A 452 -10.19 -5.71 11.33
N LYS A 453 -11.36 -5.34 11.87
CA LYS A 453 -12.51 -4.87 11.09
C LYS A 453 -12.23 -3.56 10.35
N GLY A 454 -11.37 -2.68 10.90
CA GLY A 454 -10.95 -1.44 10.26
C GLY A 454 -9.93 -1.65 9.13
N TYR A 455 -9.00 -2.60 9.32
CA TYR A 455 -7.97 -2.92 8.34
C TYR A 455 -8.51 -3.67 7.13
N LEU A 456 -9.38 -4.68 7.35
CA LEU A 456 -10.06 -5.40 6.27
C LEU A 456 -10.97 -4.48 5.46
N LYS A 457 -11.67 -3.54 6.13
CA LYS A 457 -12.51 -2.55 5.45
C LYS A 457 -11.68 -1.64 4.55
N THR A 458 -10.58 -1.08 5.05
CA THR A 458 -9.71 -0.20 4.27
C THR A 458 -9.09 -0.93 3.07
N PHE A 459 -8.65 -2.18 3.25
CA PHE A 459 -8.13 -3.00 2.15
C PHE A 459 -9.20 -3.36 1.11
N LEU A 460 -10.41 -3.71 1.54
CA LEU A 460 -11.54 -4.00 0.65
C LEU A 460 -12.03 -2.75 -0.10
N ASP A 461 -12.02 -1.58 0.55
CA ASP A 461 -12.37 -0.29 -0.07
C ASP A 461 -11.39 0.07 -1.21
N TYR A 462 -10.08 -0.14 -1.01
CA TYR A 462 -9.08 0.04 -2.08
C TYR A 462 -9.20 -1.01 -3.19
N TYR A 463 -9.56 -2.25 -2.86
CA TYR A 463 -9.78 -3.32 -3.84
C TYR A 463 -11.02 -3.08 -4.70
N GLU A 464 -12.13 -2.60 -4.12
CA GLU A 464 -13.34 -2.25 -4.88
C GLU A 464 -13.10 -1.08 -5.85
N VAL A 465 -12.31 -0.07 -5.46
CA VAL A 465 -11.90 1.03 -6.35
C VAL A 465 -11.04 0.54 -7.53
N ALA A 466 -10.22 -0.49 -7.32
CA ALA A 466 -9.36 -1.07 -8.35
C ALA A 466 -10.08 -2.10 -9.27
N LYS A 467 -11.16 -2.73 -8.78
CA LYS A 467 -11.94 -3.77 -9.47
C LYS A 467 -12.39 -3.42 -10.91
N PRO A 468 -12.92 -2.23 -11.23
CA PRO A 468 -13.32 -1.90 -12.59
C PRO A 468 -12.14 -1.73 -13.57
N TYR A 469 -10.93 -1.51 -13.07
CA TYR A 469 -9.72 -1.35 -13.90
C TYR A 469 -8.98 -2.68 -14.13
N LEU A 470 -9.38 -3.75 -13.44
CA LEU A 470 -8.74 -5.07 -13.47
C LEU A 470 -9.34 -6.03 -14.52
N SER A 471 -10.42 -5.65 -15.20
CA SER A 471 -11.12 -6.49 -16.17
C SER A 471 -11.00 -5.92 -17.59
N SER A 472 -10.37 -6.68 -18.47
CA SER A 472 -10.07 -6.29 -19.85
C SER A 472 -11.16 -6.67 -20.86
N LYS A 473 -11.39 -5.74 -21.80
CA LYS A 473 -12.04 -5.88 -23.12
C LYS A 473 -13.52 -6.31 -23.10
N GLU A 474 -14.40 -5.34 -22.90
CA GLU A 474 -15.70 -5.36 -23.55
C GLU A 474 -15.52 -4.92 -25.01
N GLU A 475 -16.15 -5.66 -25.93
CA GLU A 475 -16.40 -5.14 -27.27
C GLU A 475 -17.12 -3.81 -27.14
N PRO A 476 -16.76 -2.78 -27.95
CA PRO A 476 -17.43 -1.49 -27.85
C PRO A 476 -18.94 -1.74 -28.03
N PRO A 477 -19.78 -1.28 -27.10
CA PRO A 477 -21.22 -1.44 -27.20
C PRO A 477 -21.69 -0.91 -28.55
N ALA A 478 -22.74 -1.52 -29.11
CA ALA A 478 -23.36 -1.01 -30.32
C ALA A 478 -23.60 0.50 -30.16
N PRO A 479 -23.18 1.33 -31.12
CA PRO A 479 -23.25 2.78 -30.97
C PRO A 479 -24.71 3.19 -30.74
N PRO A 480 -24.96 4.31 -30.03
CA PRO A 480 -26.28 4.90 -29.95
C PRO A 480 -26.88 5.06 -31.35
N ARG A 481 -28.20 4.89 -31.46
CA ARG A 481 -28.90 5.00 -32.75
C ARG A 481 -28.62 6.36 -33.37
N GLY A 482 -28.27 6.36 -34.66
CA GLY A 482 -27.96 7.58 -35.42
C GLY A 482 -26.50 8.07 -35.33
N GLU A 483 -25.62 7.44 -34.55
CA GLU A 483 -24.22 7.90 -34.39
C GLU A 483 -23.20 7.08 -35.19
N GLY A 484 -23.40 5.77 -35.35
CA GLY A 484 -22.47 4.87 -36.04
C GLY A 484 -21.12 4.69 -35.31
N ARG A 485 -20.22 3.88 -35.90
CA ARG A 485 -18.86 3.64 -35.40
C ARG A 485 -17.84 4.36 -36.26
N TRP A 486 -16.83 4.95 -35.64
CA TRP A 486 -15.70 5.56 -36.34
C TRP A 486 -14.56 4.56 -36.50
N ILE A 487 -14.27 4.17 -37.74
CA ILE A 487 -13.16 3.27 -38.08
C ILE A 487 -11.89 4.12 -38.26
N LYS A 488 -10.81 3.77 -37.54
CA LYS A 488 -9.50 4.42 -37.64
C LYS A 488 -8.60 3.58 -38.56
N TYR A 489 -8.05 4.20 -39.60
CA TYR A 489 -7.09 3.55 -40.50
C TYR A 489 -5.66 3.97 -40.17
N LYS A 490 -4.68 3.23 -40.70
CA LYS A 490 -3.26 3.54 -40.53
C LYS A 490 -2.97 4.93 -41.11
N GLU A 491 -2.40 5.82 -40.30
CA GLU A 491 -1.97 7.12 -40.79
C GLU A 491 -0.59 6.97 -41.45
N LEU A 492 -0.49 7.34 -42.73
CA LEU A 492 0.75 7.21 -43.52
C LEU A 492 1.81 8.21 -43.07
N ASN A 493 1.38 9.37 -42.59
CA ASN A 493 2.20 10.35 -41.89
C ASN A 493 1.79 10.36 -40.42
N SER A 494 2.46 9.59 -39.57
CA SER A 494 2.25 9.56 -38.13
C SER A 494 2.78 10.85 -37.50
N LEU A 495 1.99 11.92 -37.59
CA LEU A 495 2.18 13.09 -36.75
C LEU A 495 1.43 12.86 -35.44
N ALA A 496 1.84 13.52 -34.37
CA ALA A 496 1.12 13.44 -33.11
C ALA A 496 -0.27 14.08 -33.20
N ASP A 497 -1.24 13.58 -32.44
CA ASP A 497 -2.59 14.15 -32.43
C ASP A 497 -2.63 15.56 -31.82
N ILE A 498 -1.76 15.82 -30.84
CA ILE A 498 -1.58 17.14 -30.22
C ILE A 498 -0.10 17.52 -30.33
N TYR A 499 0.17 18.72 -30.82
CA TYR A 499 1.51 19.28 -30.90
C TYR A 499 1.46 20.79 -30.67
N VAL A 500 2.22 21.28 -29.68
CA VAL A 500 2.41 22.71 -29.44
C VAL A 500 3.88 23.05 -29.66
N LYS A 501 4.17 23.78 -30.73
CA LYS A 501 5.54 24.06 -31.18
C LYS A 501 6.22 25.09 -30.27
N ASN A 502 5.54 26.19 -29.92
CA ASN A 502 6.05 27.19 -28.98
C ASN A 502 4.95 27.58 -27.97
N ILE A 503 5.32 27.73 -26.71
CA ILE A 503 4.50 28.24 -25.62
C ILE A 503 5.29 29.36 -24.93
N ASP A 504 4.74 30.56 -24.88
CA ASP A 504 5.33 31.72 -24.22
C ASP A 504 4.41 32.18 -23.09
N ILE A 505 4.90 32.14 -21.86
CA ILE A 505 4.12 32.49 -20.68
C ILE A 505 4.84 33.59 -19.92
N ASP A 506 4.13 34.64 -19.53
CA ASP A 506 4.62 35.65 -18.61
C ASP A 506 3.58 36.04 -17.58
N GLY A 507 4.05 36.39 -16.39
CA GLY A 507 3.17 36.77 -15.31
C GLY A 507 3.86 37.18 -14.03
N ILE A 508 3.03 37.38 -13.01
CA ILE A 508 3.40 37.73 -11.66
C ILE A 508 2.78 36.67 -10.73
N TYR A 509 3.62 36.06 -9.91
CA TYR A 509 3.19 35.20 -8.82
C TYR A 509 3.70 35.80 -7.50
N GLU A 510 2.79 36.03 -6.55
CA GLU A 510 3.04 36.82 -5.34
C GLU A 510 3.58 38.22 -5.65
N THR A 511 4.90 38.42 -5.60
CA THR A 511 5.58 39.68 -5.94
C THR A 511 6.63 39.51 -7.05
N HIS A 512 6.76 38.30 -7.58
CA HIS A 512 7.84 37.91 -8.48
C HIS A 512 7.35 37.76 -9.91
N LYS A 513 8.06 38.38 -10.83
CA LYS A 513 7.83 38.20 -12.26
C LYS A 513 8.45 36.88 -12.70
N PHE A 514 7.77 36.21 -13.62
CA PHE A 514 8.30 35.03 -14.28
C PHE A 514 8.03 35.07 -15.79
N LEU A 515 8.94 34.45 -16.53
CA LEU A 515 8.89 34.22 -17.97
C LEU A 515 9.18 32.75 -18.20
N ALA A 516 8.31 32.04 -18.91
CA ALA A 516 8.50 30.65 -19.29
C ALA A 516 8.35 30.49 -20.80
N ASN A 517 9.37 29.92 -21.46
CA ASN A 517 9.31 29.51 -22.86
C ASN A 517 9.38 27.99 -22.94
N ILE A 518 8.35 27.37 -23.51
CA ILE A 518 8.26 25.92 -23.73
C ILE A 518 8.22 25.65 -25.22
N LYS A 519 8.97 24.67 -25.72
CA LYS A 519 8.94 24.28 -27.14
C LYS A 519 8.73 22.79 -27.32
N ASN A 520 8.05 22.47 -28.40
CA ASN A 520 7.81 21.14 -28.93
C ASN A 520 7.07 20.18 -27.99
N ILE A 521 6.04 20.62 -27.25
CA ILE A 521 5.23 19.71 -26.44
C ILE A 521 4.33 18.88 -27.37
N SER A 522 4.23 17.58 -27.13
CA SER A 522 3.37 16.71 -27.94
C SER A 522 2.74 15.57 -27.17
N SER A 523 1.57 15.11 -27.62
CA SER A 523 0.97 13.85 -27.15
C SER A 523 1.81 12.62 -27.50
N ASN A 524 2.69 12.70 -28.50
CA ASN A 524 3.62 11.63 -28.85
C ASN A 524 4.96 12.20 -29.33
N GLN A 525 5.87 12.45 -28.38
CA GLN A 525 7.17 13.06 -28.64
C GLN A 525 8.05 12.23 -29.60
N LYS A 526 7.88 10.89 -29.63
CA LYS A 526 8.64 9.99 -30.51
C LYS A 526 8.35 10.27 -31.98
N LEU A 527 7.11 10.65 -32.33
CA LEU A 527 6.71 10.97 -33.70
C LEU A 527 7.31 12.29 -34.20
N ILE A 528 7.52 13.24 -33.30
CA ILE A 528 8.03 14.57 -33.64
C ILE A 528 9.55 14.58 -33.77
N ASN A 529 10.23 13.65 -33.08
CA ASN A 529 11.69 13.52 -33.07
C ASN A 529 12.42 14.84 -32.72
N LYS A 530 11.78 15.68 -31.88
CA LYS A 530 12.35 16.91 -31.34
C LYS A 530 12.31 16.84 -29.81
N PRO A 531 13.26 17.44 -29.11
CA PRO A 531 13.25 17.52 -27.65
C PRO A 531 12.23 18.56 -27.16
N VAL A 532 11.63 18.31 -25.99
CA VAL A 532 10.88 19.34 -25.27
C VAL A 532 11.90 20.26 -24.59
N SER A 533 11.81 21.56 -24.80
CA SER A 533 12.65 22.54 -24.08
C SER A 533 11.79 23.44 -23.22
N LEU A 534 12.15 23.64 -21.95
CA LEU A 534 11.48 24.51 -20.99
C LEU A 534 12.50 25.47 -20.38
N ASN A 535 12.39 26.76 -20.67
CA ASN A 535 13.22 27.81 -20.10
C ASN A 535 12.35 28.66 -19.17
N ILE A 536 12.68 28.72 -17.88
CA ILE A 536 11.96 29.57 -16.91
C ILE A 536 12.94 30.57 -16.30
N LYS A 537 12.59 31.86 -16.39
CA LYS A 537 13.30 32.96 -15.74
C LYS A 537 12.38 33.61 -14.72
N SER A 538 12.88 33.87 -13.52
CA SER A 538 12.14 34.63 -12.51
C SER A 538 13.05 35.54 -11.72
N ASP A 539 12.51 36.65 -11.23
CA ASP A 539 13.21 37.58 -10.34
C ASP A 539 13.15 37.17 -8.84
N GLY A 540 12.52 36.02 -8.54
CA GLY A 540 12.45 35.43 -7.21
C GLY A 540 13.77 34.87 -6.68
N LYS A 541 13.95 34.86 -5.35
CA LYS A 541 15.18 34.40 -4.67
C LYS A 541 15.53 32.92 -4.94
N LEU A 542 14.54 32.08 -5.27
CA LEU A 542 14.70 30.63 -5.49
C LEU A 542 15.02 30.22 -6.95
N SER A 543 14.92 31.12 -7.93
CA SER A 543 14.82 30.73 -9.35
C SER A 543 15.43 31.75 -10.31
N LYS A 544 16.62 32.26 -9.98
CA LYS A 544 17.29 33.30 -10.80
C LYS A 544 17.55 32.89 -12.25
N ASN A 545 17.58 31.59 -12.59
CA ASN A 545 17.44 31.00 -13.93
C ASN A 545 17.24 29.48 -13.78
N ILE A 546 16.17 28.90 -14.32
CA ILE A 546 16.01 27.44 -14.39
C ILE A 546 15.86 27.02 -15.85
N ASP A 547 16.91 26.40 -16.40
CA ASP A 547 16.93 25.85 -17.75
C ASP A 547 16.71 24.34 -17.72
N PHE A 548 15.55 23.88 -18.20
CA PHE A 548 15.22 22.45 -18.36
C PHE A 548 15.21 22.07 -19.85
N LYS A 549 16.00 21.06 -20.24
CA LYS A 549 16.03 20.55 -21.62
C LYS A 549 15.87 19.04 -21.63
N ILE A 550 14.73 18.54 -22.11
CA ILE A 550 14.40 17.10 -22.19
C ILE A 550 14.74 16.60 -23.59
N VAL A 551 15.89 15.92 -23.74
CA VAL A 551 16.50 15.73 -25.07
C VAL A 551 16.08 14.46 -25.83
N LYS A 552 15.62 13.36 -25.21
CA LYS A 552 15.23 12.14 -25.97
C LYS A 552 14.52 11.03 -25.15
N LEU A 553 13.31 10.60 -25.55
CA LEU A 553 12.56 9.50 -24.89
C LEU A 553 12.89 8.08 -25.39
N GLN A 554 14.14 7.81 -25.78
CA GLN A 554 14.59 6.43 -26.09
C GLN A 554 15.93 6.04 -25.47
N LYS A 555 16.59 6.99 -24.82
CA LYS A 555 17.77 6.89 -23.93
C LYS A 555 18.11 8.34 -23.61
N ALA A 556 17.59 8.87 -22.51
CA ALA A 556 17.83 10.24 -22.11
C ALA A 556 19.05 10.29 -21.20
N ASP A 557 20.10 10.97 -21.65
CA ASP A 557 21.06 11.60 -20.74
C ASP A 557 20.38 12.88 -20.20
N TYR A 558 19.94 12.85 -18.94
CA TYR A 558 19.40 14.01 -18.24
C TYR A 558 20.55 14.82 -17.64
N ASN A 559 20.93 15.94 -18.27
CA ASN A 559 21.77 16.94 -17.61
C ASN A 559 20.89 18.01 -16.98
N LEU A 560 20.67 17.88 -15.67
CA LEU A 560 19.97 18.86 -14.84
C LEU A 560 21.02 19.77 -14.18
N ASN A 561 21.32 20.94 -14.76
CA ASN A 561 22.22 21.91 -14.15
C ASN A 561 21.43 22.83 -13.22
N LEU A 562 21.11 22.35 -12.01
CA LEU A 562 20.54 23.15 -10.94
C LEU A 562 21.68 23.80 -10.13
N ASN A 563 21.93 25.09 -10.34
CA ASN A 563 22.81 25.86 -9.46
C ASN A 563 21.95 26.54 -8.39
N ALA A 564 21.33 25.73 -7.53
CA ALA A 564 20.53 26.17 -6.38
C ALA A 564 21.02 25.41 -5.14
N LYS A 565 21.47 26.14 -4.12
CA LYS A 565 22.28 25.62 -3.01
C LYS A 565 21.54 24.72 -2.00
N THR A 566 20.29 24.34 -2.25
CA THR A 566 19.50 23.39 -1.44
C THR A 566 18.24 23.00 -2.22
N LEU A 567 18.16 21.77 -2.72
CA LEU A 567 16.94 20.95 -2.85
C LEU A 567 17.28 19.59 -3.52
N ASP A 568 16.75 18.53 -2.90
CA ASP A 568 16.84 17.13 -3.36
C ASP A 568 16.12 16.93 -4.71
N TYR A 569 16.74 16.15 -5.60
CA TYR A 569 16.31 15.97 -6.99
C TYR A 569 15.06 15.08 -7.14
N ILE A 570 14.16 15.43 -8.06
CA ILE A 570 13.09 14.57 -8.61
C ILE A 570 13.31 14.46 -10.13
N THR A 571 13.35 13.24 -10.67
CA THR A 571 13.46 12.95 -12.11
C THR A 571 12.14 12.36 -12.62
N ILE A 572 11.57 12.92 -13.69
CA ILE A 572 10.35 12.39 -14.33
C ILE A 572 10.69 11.88 -15.74
N ASP A 573 10.63 10.55 -15.83
CA ASP A 573 10.60 9.61 -16.96
C ASP A 573 9.31 9.54 -17.82
N ALA A 574 9.22 9.89 -19.12
CA ALA A 574 7.98 9.64 -19.90
C ALA A 574 7.90 8.26 -20.60
N ASP A 575 8.74 7.32 -20.18
CA ASP A 575 8.54 5.86 -20.29
C ASP A 575 8.72 5.23 -18.88
N ALA A 576 7.97 5.73 -17.89
CA ALA A 576 8.21 5.48 -16.48
C ALA A 576 8.10 3.98 -16.09
N LYS A 577 9.23 3.27 -16.07
CA LYS A 577 9.52 2.42 -14.90
C LYS A 577 9.70 3.38 -13.73
N ILE A 578 8.69 3.50 -12.89
CA ILE A 578 8.77 4.28 -11.64
C ILE A 578 9.61 3.45 -10.66
N ASN A 579 10.93 3.57 -10.79
CA ASN A 579 11.86 3.21 -9.73
C ASN A 579 12.10 4.46 -8.90
N TYR A 580 11.20 4.79 -7.97
CA TYR A 580 11.53 5.36 -6.66
C TYR A 580 10.27 5.71 -5.86
N ALA A 581 10.21 5.20 -4.64
CA ALA A 581 9.70 5.94 -3.48
C ALA A 581 10.71 5.72 -2.34
N LYS A 582 11.68 6.62 -2.20
CA LYS A 582 12.49 6.70 -0.97
C LYS A 582 11.78 7.66 -0.01
N THR A 583 10.61 7.24 0.46
CA THR A 583 10.00 7.89 1.62
C THR A 583 10.79 7.45 2.84
N GLN A 584 11.47 8.39 3.50
CA GLN A 584 11.88 8.16 4.88
C GLN A 584 10.60 8.04 5.71
N PHE A 585 10.16 6.82 5.95
CA PHE A 585 9.08 6.60 6.89
C PHE A 585 9.59 7.02 8.28
N SER A 586 9.00 8.07 8.83
CA SER A 586 9.33 8.57 10.17
C SER A 586 9.02 7.55 11.27
N SER A 587 8.23 6.51 10.97
CA SER A 587 7.93 5.45 11.93
C SER A 587 9.16 4.57 12.16
N LYS A 588 9.47 4.35 13.44
CA LYS A 588 10.64 3.58 13.91
C LYS A 588 10.72 2.17 13.29
N ASN A 589 9.58 1.62 12.85
CA ASN A 589 9.43 0.26 12.32
C ASN A 589 9.54 0.17 10.78
N LEU A 590 9.37 1.28 10.04
CA LEU A 590 9.48 1.34 8.58
C LEU A 590 10.81 1.93 8.11
N LYS A 591 11.70 2.34 9.03
CA LYS A 591 13.07 2.82 8.72
C LYS A 591 13.92 1.82 7.92
N ASN A 592 13.59 0.53 7.98
CA ASN A 592 14.28 -0.54 7.26
C ASN A 592 13.72 -0.80 5.85
N LEU A 593 12.57 -0.20 5.49
CA LEU A 593 11.97 -0.29 4.16
C LEU A 593 12.72 0.69 3.24
N LYS A 594 13.94 0.29 2.85
CA LYS A 594 14.87 1.16 2.10
C LYS A 594 14.37 1.46 0.70
N GLU A 595 13.78 0.47 0.03
CA GLU A 595 13.29 0.54 -1.35
C GLU A 595 12.16 -0.47 -1.56
N PHE A 596 11.11 -0.12 -2.29
CA PHE A 596 10.13 -1.04 -2.89
C PHE A 596 9.87 -0.57 -4.32
N TYR A 597 9.53 -1.49 -5.22
CA TYR A 597 9.28 -1.14 -6.61
C TYR A 597 7.79 -1.28 -6.92
N ILE A 598 7.30 -0.31 -7.69
CA ILE A 598 5.98 -0.35 -8.31
C ILE A 598 6.21 -0.36 -9.81
N ASP A 599 6.03 -1.50 -10.43
CA ASP A 599 5.99 -1.66 -11.87
C ASP A 599 4.61 -1.24 -12.38
N ILE A 600 4.47 0.03 -12.77
CA ILE A 600 3.27 0.52 -13.47
C ILE A 600 3.50 0.35 -14.97
N ILE A 601 2.89 -0.68 -15.55
CA ILE A 601 2.92 -0.93 -16.99
C ILE A 601 1.74 -0.20 -17.60
N LEU A 602 2.03 0.94 -18.23
CA LEU A 602 1.08 1.68 -19.07
C LEU A 602 1.13 1.09 -20.48
N SER A 603 0.02 0.54 -20.95
CA SER A 603 -0.10 0.03 -22.31
C SER A 603 -1.32 0.66 -23.01
N LYS A 604 -1.13 1.10 -24.26
CA LYS A 604 -2.03 1.95 -25.08
C LYS A 604 -1.99 3.47 -24.78
N GLU A 605 -2.63 4.23 -25.68
CA GLU A 605 -2.66 5.70 -25.77
C GLU A 605 -3.05 6.40 -24.45
N ILE A 606 -2.62 7.66 -24.29
CA ILE A 606 -2.85 8.53 -23.12
C ILE A 606 -4.34 8.61 -22.72
N TYR A 607 -5.24 8.44 -23.69
CA TYR A 607 -6.70 8.56 -23.50
C TYR A 607 -7.41 7.23 -23.19
N SER A 608 -6.70 6.09 -23.22
CA SER A 608 -7.24 4.77 -22.82
C SER A 608 -6.16 3.85 -22.22
N PRO A 609 -5.47 4.29 -21.13
CA PRO A 609 -4.34 3.54 -20.59
C PRO A 609 -4.84 2.24 -19.95
N ASN A 610 -4.32 1.11 -20.43
CA ASN A 610 -4.37 -0.14 -19.68
C ASN A 610 -3.23 -0.09 -18.65
N ILE A 611 -3.61 0.17 -17.40
CA ILE A 611 -2.69 0.31 -16.27
C ILE A 611 -2.61 -1.04 -15.57
N LYS A 612 -1.49 -1.76 -15.75
CA LYS A 612 -1.18 -2.94 -14.94
C LYS A 612 -0.16 -2.55 -13.88
N VAL A 613 -0.58 -2.54 -12.63
CA VAL A 613 0.29 -2.26 -11.48
C VAL A 613 0.78 -3.58 -10.89
N LYS A 614 2.10 -3.77 -10.83
CA LYS A 614 2.76 -4.84 -10.07
C LYS A 614 3.61 -4.19 -8.98
N SER A 615 3.61 -4.74 -7.78
CA SER A 615 4.38 -4.22 -6.66
C SER A 615 4.97 -5.36 -5.85
N ASP A 616 6.16 -5.18 -5.30
CA ASP A 616 6.74 -6.08 -4.29
C ASP A 616 6.45 -5.61 -2.85
N LEU A 617 5.62 -4.57 -2.70
CA LEU A 617 5.25 -4.02 -1.40
C LEU A 617 4.56 -5.06 -0.52
N ASP A 618 3.78 -5.97 -1.08
CA ASP A 618 3.13 -7.07 -0.35
C ASP A 618 4.17 -8.00 0.34
N LYS A 619 5.19 -8.41 -0.41
CA LYS A 619 6.28 -9.26 0.07
C LYS A 619 7.16 -8.52 1.08
N LYS A 620 7.47 -7.25 0.81
CA LYS A 620 8.30 -6.43 1.70
C LYS A 620 7.58 -6.06 3.00
N LEU A 621 6.29 -5.74 2.94
CA LEU A 621 5.47 -5.52 4.13
C LEU A 621 5.31 -6.82 4.93
N LYS A 622 5.12 -7.96 4.27
CA LYS A 622 5.10 -9.27 4.93
C LYS A 622 6.41 -9.53 5.68
N ASP A 623 7.56 -9.33 5.05
CA ASP A 623 8.87 -9.54 5.67
C ASP A 623 9.14 -8.58 6.83
N ILE A 624 8.74 -7.31 6.70
CA ILE A 624 8.91 -6.31 7.76
C ILE A 624 7.97 -6.56 8.93
N PHE A 625 6.73 -6.92 8.64
CA PHE A 625 5.74 -7.27 9.67
C PHE A 625 6.19 -8.54 10.41
N GLN A 626 6.68 -9.54 9.68
CA GLN A 626 7.27 -10.75 10.25
C GLN A 626 8.46 -10.42 11.15
N LYS A 627 9.41 -9.59 10.70
CA LYS A 627 10.57 -9.18 11.52
C LYS A 627 10.18 -8.35 12.73
N ALA A 628 9.22 -7.42 12.60
CA ALA A 628 8.75 -6.60 13.71
C ALA A 628 8.06 -7.45 14.79
N ILE A 629 7.29 -8.45 14.37
CA ILE A 629 6.69 -9.45 15.27
C ILE A 629 7.79 -10.30 15.92
N GLU A 630 8.74 -10.84 15.14
CA GLU A 630 9.85 -11.64 15.66
C GLU A 630 10.67 -10.87 16.70
N GLU A 631 10.96 -9.58 16.48
CA GLU A 631 11.64 -8.71 17.43
C GLU A 631 10.85 -8.49 18.72
N GLN A 632 9.54 -8.26 18.63
CA GLN A 632 8.68 -8.08 19.80
C GLN A 632 8.54 -9.38 20.59
N VAL A 633 8.39 -10.51 19.90
CA VAL A 633 8.38 -11.86 20.51
C VAL A 633 9.71 -12.15 21.19
N LEU A 634 10.84 -11.77 20.59
CA LEU A 634 12.16 -11.96 21.18
C LEU A 634 12.34 -11.10 22.44
N LYS A 635 11.97 -9.82 22.40
CA LYS A 635 11.96 -8.93 23.59
C LYS A 635 11.07 -9.49 24.69
N TYR A 636 9.90 -9.99 24.32
CA TYR A 636 8.95 -10.62 25.24
C TYR A 636 9.53 -11.89 25.89
N LYS A 637 10.12 -12.78 25.09
CA LYS A 637 10.81 -14.00 25.58
C LYS A 637 11.96 -13.67 26.52
N ASN A 638 12.75 -12.65 26.20
CA ASN A 638 13.87 -12.20 27.04
C ASN A 638 13.36 -11.64 28.37
N ARG A 639 12.34 -10.77 28.34
CA ARG A 639 11.73 -10.21 29.55
C ARG A 639 11.06 -11.28 30.42
N LEU A 640 10.38 -12.25 29.80
CA LEU A 640 9.81 -13.40 30.51
C LEU A 640 10.89 -14.22 31.21
N LYS A 641 12.01 -14.48 30.51
CA LYS A 641 13.17 -15.17 31.07
C LYS A 641 13.78 -14.39 32.25
N GLU A 642 14.01 -13.09 32.09
CA GLU A 642 14.55 -12.23 33.15
C GLU A 642 13.63 -12.19 34.40
N LEU A 643 12.32 -12.17 34.21
CA LEU A 643 11.36 -12.21 35.33
C LEU A 643 11.35 -13.55 36.06
N ILE A 644 11.48 -14.67 35.34
CA ILE A 644 11.59 -16.01 35.95
C ILE A 644 12.95 -16.11 36.66
N ASP A 645 14.04 -15.75 35.99
CA ASP A 645 15.40 -15.81 36.55
C ASP A 645 15.56 -14.93 37.80
N SER A 646 15.01 -13.71 37.79
CA SER A 646 15.07 -12.80 38.95
C SER A 646 14.31 -13.33 40.17
N LYS A 647 13.09 -13.84 39.99
CA LYS A 647 12.32 -14.50 41.06
C LYS A 647 13.04 -15.75 41.59
N MET A 648 13.71 -16.49 40.71
CA MET A 648 14.46 -17.69 41.08
C MET A 648 15.76 -17.37 41.83
N GLN A 649 16.49 -16.34 41.41
CA GLN A 649 17.71 -15.90 42.11
C GLN A 649 17.40 -15.46 43.54
N GLU A 650 16.29 -14.76 43.77
CA GLU A 650 15.86 -14.38 45.12
C GLU A 650 15.60 -15.62 46.00
N LYS A 651 14.87 -16.60 45.46
CA LYS A 651 14.54 -17.87 46.14
C LYS A 651 15.78 -18.74 46.41
N LEU A 652 16.68 -18.87 45.42
CA LEU A 652 17.95 -19.61 45.55
C LEU A 652 18.88 -18.96 46.58
N LYS A 653 18.91 -17.63 46.66
CA LYS A 653 19.69 -16.92 47.68
C LYS A 653 19.20 -17.25 49.10
N LYS A 654 17.87 -17.32 49.31
CA LYS A 654 17.28 -17.71 50.62
C LYS A 654 17.66 -19.15 50.99
N LEU A 655 17.55 -20.10 50.06
CA LEU A 655 17.95 -21.49 50.30
C LEU A 655 19.47 -21.63 50.50
N GLY A 656 20.28 -20.86 49.78
CA GLY A 656 21.73 -20.83 49.94
C GLY A 656 22.18 -20.37 51.33
N LEU A 657 21.48 -19.40 51.91
CA LEU A 657 21.70 -18.96 53.30
C LEU A 657 21.41 -20.10 54.29
N LYS A 658 20.25 -20.76 54.17
CA LYS A 658 19.89 -21.91 55.03
C LYS A 658 20.86 -23.08 54.87
N ASN A 659 21.26 -23.39 53.63
CA ASN A 659 22.28 -24.42 53.37
C ASN A 659 23.59 -24.10 54.09
N SER A 660 24.01 -22.83 54.10
CA SER A 660 25.24 -22.42 54.78
C SER A 660 25.17 -22.65 56.30
N GLU A 661 24.00 -22.47 56.91
CA GLU A 661 23.76 -22.73 58.33
C GLU A 661 23.79 -24.23 58.64
N ILE A 662 23.14 -25.05 57.81
CA ILE A 662 23.16 -26.52 57.92
C ILE A 662 24.60 -27.04 57.77
N VAL A 663 25.39 -26.50 56.83
CA VAL A 663 26.81 -26.87 56.65
C VAL A 663 27.64 -26.51 57.88
N LYS A 664 27.39 -25.37 58.52
CA LYS A 664 28.04 -25.00 59.79
C LYS A 664 27.72 -26.01 60.90
N LEU A 665 26.46 -26.45 61.02
CA LEU A 665 26.06 -27.47 61.99
C LEU A 665 26.77 -28.82 61.72
N GLY A 666 26.90 -29.21 60.44
CA GLY A 666 27.67 -30.39 60.04
C GLY A 666 29.16 -30.31 60.38
N ALA A 667 29.77 -29.12 60.24
CA ALA A 667 31.15 -28.89 60.64
C ALA A 667 31.34 -29.05 62.15
N LEU A 668 30.39 -28.57 62.96
CA LEU A 668 30.39 -28.76 64.42
C LEU A 668 30.28 -30.24 64.81
N LEU A 669 29.44 -31.01 64.12
CA LEU A 669 29.30 -32.45 64.32
C LEU A 669 30.60 -33.20 64.01
N ASN A 670 31.25 -32.87 62.90
CA ASN A 670 32.53 -33.48 62.50
C ASN A 670 33.65 -33.14 63.49
N GLY A 671 33.84 -31.86 63.82
CA GLY A 671 34.87 -31.45 64.78
C GLY A 671 34.71 -32.13 66.14
N SER A 672 33.46 -32.28 66.58
CA SER A 672 33.14 -32.99 67.81
C SER A 672 33.43 -34.49 67.77
N LEU A 673 33.16 -35.15 66.65
CA LEU A 673 33.50 -36.56 66.46
C LEU A 673 35.02 -36.77 66.58
N ASP A 674 35.80 -35.84 66.02
CA ASP A 674 37.25 -35.85 66.09
C ASP A 674 37.74 -35.61 67.53
N ASP A 675 37.15 -34.65 68.25
CA ASP A 675 37.45 -34.39 69.66
C ASP A 675 37.21 -35.62 70.56
N PHE A 676 36.08 -36.32 70.37
CA PHE A 676 35.80 -37.55 71.11
C PHE A 676 36.75 -38.69 70.74
N SER A 677 37.12 -38.80 69.46
CA SER A 677 38.12 -39.78 69.01
C SER A 677 39.48 -39.53 69.64
N ASN A 678 39.93 -38.27 69.68
CA ASN A 678 41.18 -37.85 70.31
C ASN A 678 41.15 -38.12 71.82
N THR A 679 40.03 -37.84 72.49
CA THR A 679 39.86 -38.11 73.93
C THR A 679 39.90 -39.61 74.24
N GLU A 680 39.29 -40.46 73.41
CA GLU A 680 39.38 -41.93 73.57
C GLU A 680 40.83 -42.42 73.42
N GLN A 681 41.57 -41.90 72.43
CA GLN A 681 43.00 -42.22 72.25
C GLN A 681 43.83 -41.80 73.47
N LEU A 682 43.57 -40.60 73.99
CA LEU A 682 44.21 -40.10 75.21
C LEU A 682 43.91 -41.02 76.41
N LEU A 683 42.67 -41.44 76.61
CA LEU A 683 42.29 -42.36 77.67
C LEU A 683 42.94 -43.74 77.53
N ASN A 684 43.13 -44.24 76.30
CA ASN A 684 43.87 -45.47 76.05
C ASN A 684 45.36 -45.32 76.42
N SER A 685 45.94 -44.15 76.12
CA SER A 685 47.32 -43.85 76.52
C SER A 685 47.48 -43.81 78.05
N TYR A 686 46.54 -43.17 78.76
CA TYR A 686 46.52 -43.09 80.21
C TYR A 686 46.35 -44.46 80.86
N GLU A 687 45.44 -45.30 80.36
CA GLU A 687 45.27 -46.66 80.89
C GLU A 687 46.54 -47.52 80.69
N LYS A 688 47.15 -47.43 79.50
CA LYS A 688 48.40 -48.15 79.20
C LYS A 688 49.52 -47.68 80.11
N GLU A 689 49.64 -46.38 80.33
CA GLU A 689 50.61 -45.79 81.24
C GLU A 689 50.40 -46.29 82.67
N LEU A 690 49.17 -46.22 83.20
CA LEU A 690 48.83 -46.70 84.53
C LEU A 690 49.13 -48.19 84.73
N LYS A 691 48.72 -49.04 83.78
CA LYS A 691 49.02 -50.48 83.80
C LYS A 691 50.51 -50.76 83.74
N SER A 692 51.26 -50.02 82.94
CA SER A 692 52.73 -50.16 82.84
C SER A 692 53.44 -49.74 84.12
N GLN A 693 53.03 -48.61 84.73
CA GLN A 693 53.60 -48.13 85.99
C GLN A 693 53.30 -49.11 87.13
N ALA A 694 52.06 -49.59 87.24
CA ALA A 694 51.70 -50.60 88.25
C ALA A 694 52.52 -51.89 88.07
N LYS A 695 52.65 -52.40 86.84
CA LYS A 695 53.42 -53.60 86.52
C LYS A 695 54.92 -53.44 86.82
N ASN A 696 55.51 -52.30 86.46
CA ASN A 696 56.92 -52.01 86.70
C ASN A 696 57.21 -51.87 88.21
N ARG A 697 56.34 -51.19 88.98
CA ARG A 697 56.51 -51.06 90.44
C ARG A 697 56.29 -52.37 91.19
N LEU A 698 55.41 -53.25 90.71
CA LEU A 698 55.26 -54.61 91.25
C LEU A 698 56.49 -55.48 90.96
N LYS A 699 57.08 -55.36 89.76
CA LYS A 699 58.35 -56.01 89.42
C LYS A 699 59.52 -55.48 90.26
N GLU A 700 59.61 -54.17 90.46
CA GLU A 700 60.60 -53.55 91.36
C GLU A 700 60.42 -54.05 92.80
N LYS A 701 59.19 -54.16 93.31
CA LYS A 701 58.92 -54.73 94.65
C LYS A 701 59.28 -56.22 94.76
N ALA A 702 59.09 -56.99 93.70
CA ALA A 702 59.50 -58.40 93.66
C ALA A 702 61.03 -58.53 93.60
N THR A 703 61.70 -57.69 92.82
CA THR A 703 63.17 -57.67 92.71
C THR A 703 63.85 -57.06 93.94
N GLU A 704 63.23 -56.08 94.62
CA GLU A 704 63.68 -55.55 95.91
C GLU A 704 63.52 -56.59 97.02
N LYS A 705 62.38 -57.32 97.09
CA LYS A 705 62.21 -58.45 98.02
C LYS A 705 63.17 -59.60 97.76
N VAL A 706 63.44 -59.94 96.49
CA VAL A 706 64.43 -60.97 96.13
C VAL A 706 65.85 -60.46 96.44
N GLY A 707 66.15 -59.19 96.21
CA GLY A 707 67.43 -58.57 96.57
C GLY A 707 67.65 -58.49 98.08
N ASP A 708 66.61 -58.22 98.87
CA ASP A 708 66.67 -58.22 100.33
C ASP A 708 66.80 -59.66 100.88
N LEU A 709 66.13 -60.64 100.27
CA LEU A 709 66.33 -62.06 100.59
C LEU A 709 67.73 -62.56 100.21
N LEU A 710 68.30 -62.08 99.11
CA LEU A 710 69.68 -62.40 98.71
C LEU A 710 70.71 -61.70 99.60
N LYS A 711 70.41 -60.51 100.14
CA LYS A 711 71.26 -59.85 101.14
C LYS A 711 71.22 -60.51 102.52
N SER A 712 70.15 -61.25 102.85
CA SER A 712 70.10 -62.08 104.05
C SER A 712 70.89 -63.40 103.93
N PHE A 713 71.43 -63.73 102.76
CA PHE A 713 72.37 -64.84 102.54
C PHE A 713 73.77 -64.29 102.22
N LYS A 714 74.57 -64.01 103.25
CA LYS A 714 76.03 -63.97 103.13
C LYS A 714 76.61 -64.98 104.12
N PHE A 715 77.34 -65.95 103.56
CA PHE A 715 78.24 -66.86 104.28
C PHE A 715 79.33 -66.09 105.02
#